data_AF-A0A531LI80-F1
#
_entry.id   AF-A0A531LI80-F1
#
_cell.length_a   1.000
_cell.length_b   1.000
_cell.length_c   1.000
_cell.angle_alpha   90.00
_cell.angle_beta   90.00
_cell.angle_gamma   90.00
#
_symmetry.space_group_name_H-M   'P 1'
#
loop_
_entity.id
_entity.type
_entity.pdbx_description
1 polymer ?
#
loop_
_entity_poly.entity_id
_entity_poly.type
_entity_poly.pdbx_seq_one_letter_code
_entity_poly.pdbx_strand_id
1 'polypeptide(L)'
;MPQVLGSYRIHGGNNHAQALDAMPHLAREFANRTDTSDALFDLAEVAERFTEDPHEAEALRFLLGHRARKILEEAGATSREPSRTYPPSEVSAGQEIRVDRPAVARLERSRWPKFLPFDRWTGVLRDRREPLRPVPDLLHGTSSSRLSSLVEFRIDPSPEALLLALEIEPAAGADNGQSCAEVKLDGELVWHGQLSDAIRVRVPIAYDPWALDRCITVEVSTRVGAQRPADRQPPPPRILGLEVSTKGVNAPAPCLCTAGLLPFAEALAAGLDISEWETDNDGGATMRAESARMRFQVASSGKFAVVLSFGELPPRGWLQLRQDGRSLFSGWLGSTRSLVVRLSTNQVAVLSNDIEIGFEPATDAAGAPLRIAEIGLLDLSLSVIDDRSVPPILNLGECVFLGTEDPGRAFLGSGWHVEPELGGARNVLAEAQISFCTPEMASDLVLRVCIEPLFDPVPGFRHFFAVSEDGNIHTAVQLDGAGEIEIALPRQSGRKPSNLVFHSVYVPETSGTSAAATVAAFVLTSMELRGREAIDAPPFLPKAQARPSPRFRSLIGQGKALLVSDRGAGGMVELAAICQELAEFIETCDAKALVLLASEKGTLDVIVGLGHAVQKAEAVGFMSAVSWTGWPRDRPEASALRGWLLFFLFRPAYLALSPDLESLPAPLLWFPDGAAVYLGRAPDIHSAGARETYRAFLLRLLLGIDRVLARAPLESAIYALAARCLRELRSTVAIFGAGELRDLVRLRSRCIERLLVRHGAYLAM
;
A
#
# COMPACT_ATOMS: atom_id res chain seq x y z
N MET A 1 -21.89 -26.60 34.30
CA MET A 1 -20.62 -27.32 34.51
C MET A 1 -19.74 -27.13 33.29
N PRO A 2 -18.47 -26.70 33.41
CA PRO A 2 -17.51 -26.86 32.32
C PRO A 2 -17.10 -28.33 32.25
N GLN A 3 -17.43 -28.99 31.14
CA GLN A 3 -16.81 -30.26 30.78
C GLN A 3 -15.35 -29.97 30.43
N VAL A 4 -14.49 -30.35 31.37
CA VAL A 4 -13.05 -30.42 31.20
C VAL A 4 -12.77 -31.36 30.01
N LEU A 5 -12.28 -30.83 28.89
CA LEU A 5 -11.52 -31.61 27.91
C LEU A 5 -10.18 -31.95 28.56
N GLY A 6 -10.18 -32.98 29.40
CA GLY A 6 -9.05 -33.42 30.19
C GLY A 6 -9.25 -34.84 30.66
N SER A 7 -9.52 -35.72 29.70
CA SER A 7 -9.33 -37.15 29.87
C SER A 7 -8.55 -37.71 28.67
N TYR A 8 -7.41 -37.10 28.38
CA TYR A 8 -6.28 -37.86 27.84
C TYR A 8 -5.76 -38.71 29.01
N ARG A 9 -6.32 -39.92 29.18
CA ARG A 9 -5.64 -40.95 29.96
C ARG A 9 -4.55 -41.50 29.05
N ILE A 10 -3.33 -41.03 29.25
CA ILE A 10 -2.16 -41.85 28.96
C ILE A 10 -2.32 -43.08 29.86
N HIS A 11 -2.95 -44.13 29.33
CA HIS A 11 -2.95 -45.42 30.01
C HIS A 11 -1.50 -45.87 30.07
N GLY A 12 -0.98 -45.95 31.29
CA GLY A 12 0.40 -46.34 31.54
C GLY A 12 0.72 -47.69 30.89
N GLY A 13 1.52 -47.65 29.83
CA GLY A 13 2.31 -48.78 29.38
C GLY A 13 3.39 -49.09 30.40
N ASN A 14 3.01 -49.68 31.54
CA ASN A 14 3.97 -50.26 32.49
C ASN A 14 3.89 -51.79 32.55
N ASN A 15 3.01 -52.45 31.78
CA ASN A 15 2.80 -53.90 31.90
C ASN A 15 3.09 -54.74 30.65
N HIS A 16 3.73 -54.21 29.59
CA HIS A 16 4.18 -55.02 28.45
C HIS A 16 5.70 -55.08 28.22
N ALA A 17 6.51 -54.49 29.11
CA ALA A 17 7.97 -54.59 29.02
C ALA A 17 8.55 -55.90 29.61
N GLN A 18 7.73 -56.92 29.92
CA GLN A 18 8.20 -58.20 30.48
C GLN A 18 8.21 -59.38 29.49
N ALA A 19 8.12 -59.12 28.18
CA ALA A 19 8.32 -60.18 27.20
C ALA A 19 9.10 -59.64 26.00
N LEU A 20 10.44 -59.71 26.10
CA LEU A 20 11.43 -59.94 25.04
C LEU A 20 12.82 -59.60 25.61
N ASP A 21 13.57 -60.63 25.99
CA ASP A 21 14.90 -60.56 26.65
C ASP A 21 16.05 -60.02 25.76
N ALA A 22 15.76 -59.23 24.73
CA ALA A 22 16.77 -58.62 23.87
C ALA A 22 16.39 -57.17 23.51
N MET A 23 17.16 -56.21 24.05
CA MET A 23 17.17 -54.77 23.71
C MET A 23 15.98 -53.91 24.25
N PRO A 24 15.95 -53.61 25.56
CA PRO A 24 14.90 -52.80 26.20
C PRO A 24 14.77 -51.35 25.68
N HIS A 25 15.82 -50.78 25.05
CA HIS A 25 15.76 -49.45 24.45
C HIS A 25 14.93 -49.43 23.16
N LEU A 26 15.09 -50.44 22.29
CA LEU A 26 14.33 -50.56 21.05
C LEU A 26 12.85 -50.88 21.32
N ALA A 27 12.55 -51.70 22.33
CA ALA A 27 11.18 -52.01 22.73
C ALA A 27 10.42 -50.79 23.29
N ARG A 28 11.10 -49.94 24.07
CA ARG A 28 10.55 -48.66 24.55
C ARG A 28 10.34 -47.66 23.43
N GLU A 29 11.31 -47.56 22.51
CA GLU A 29 11.21 -46.67 21.36
C GLU A 29 10.07 -47.10 20.43
N PHE A 30 9.90 -48.40 20.22
CA PHE A 30 8.78 -48.98 19.48
C PHE A 30 7.43 -48.68 20.16
N ALA A 31 7.30 -48.94 21.47
CA ALA A 31 6.07 -48.66 22.23
C ALA A 31 5.70 -47.17 22.18
N ASN A 32 6.67 -46.27 22.36
CA ASN A 32 6.44 -44.83 22.25
C ASN A 32 5.94 -44.43 20.86
N ARG A 33 6.47 -45.05 19.80
CA ARG A 33 6.03 -44.81 18.41
C ARG A 33 4.62 -45.33 18.16
N THR A 34 4.27 -46.50 18.70
CA THR A 34 2.90 -47.05 18.62
C THR A 34 1.90 -46.17 19.37
N ASP A 35 2.20 -45.77 20.61
CA ASP A 35 1.34 -44.88 21.41
C ASP A 35 1.14 -43.51 20.71
N THR A 36 2.20 -42.98 20.11
CA THR A 36 2.12 -41.73 19.32
C THR A 36 1.24 -41.90 18.09
N SER A 37 1.35 -43.03 17.39
CA SER A 37 0.51 -43.35 16.23
C SER A 37 -0.98 -43.49 16.62
N ASP A 38 -1.30 -44.20 17.70
CA ASP A 38 -2.68 -44.39 18.16
C ASP A 38 -3.31 -43.04 18.58
N ALA A 39 -2.55 -42.18 19.27
CA ALA A 39 -3.00 -40.83 19.60
C ALA A 39 -3.29 -39.98 18.36
N LEU A 40 -2.50 -40.12 17.30
CA LEU A 40 -2.72 -39.41 16.03
C LEU A 40 -3.97 -39.94 15.29
N PHE A 41 -4.24 -41.24 15.34
CA PHE A 41 -5.49 -41.80 14.79
C PHE A 41 -6.71 -41.29 15.56
N ASP A 42 -6.67 -41.27 16.89
CA ASP A 42 -7.78 -40.78 17.72
C ASP A 42 -8.07 -39.29 17.46
N LEU A 43 -7.04 -38.47 17.22
CA LEU A 43 -7.20 -37.08 16.82
C LEU A 43 -7.81 -36.93 15.42
N ALA A 44 -7.51 -37.84 14.50
CA ALA A 44 -8.07 -37.84 13.14
C ALA A 44 -9.60 -38.13 13.14
N GLU A 45 -10.07 -39.00 14.06
CA GLU A 45 -11.50 -39.30 14.19
C GLU A 45 -12.33 -38.06 14.57
N VAL A 46 -11.74 -37.15 15.35
CA VAL A 46 -12.40 -35.93 15.85
C VAL A 46 -11.97 -34.65 15.12
N ALA A 47 -11.40 -34.76 13.91
CA ALA A 47 -10.88 -33.63 13.12
C ALA A 47 -11.87 -32.47 12.94
N GLU A 48 -13.16 -32.76 12.80
CA GLU A 48 -14.26 -31.79 12.66
C GLU A 48 -14.45 -30.87 13.88
N ARG A 49 -13.86 -31.20 15.02
CA ARG A 49 -13.89 -30.33 16.21
C ARG A 49 -12.86 -29.21 16.17
N PHE A 50 -11.90 -29.25 15.24
CA PHE A 50 -10.77 -28.30 15.15
C PHE A 50 -10.91 -27.25 14.04
N THR A 51 -11.91 -27.40 13.17
CA THR A 51 -12.23 -26.46 12.08
C THR A 51 -13.70 -26.56 11.69
N GLU A 52 -14.27 -25.43 11.28
CA GLU A 52 -15.64 -25.35 10.75
C GLU A 52 -15.68 -25.61 9.23
N ASP A 53 -14.53 -25.64 8.55
CA ASP A 53 -14.43 -25.96 7.11
C ASP A 53 -14.37 -27.50 6.94
N PRO A 54 -15.38 -28.13 6.29
CA PRO A 54 -15.39 -29.57 6.08
C PRO A 54 -14.20 -30.06 5.25
N HIS A 55 -13.69 -29.26 4.31
CA HIS A 55 -12.52 -29.63 3.49
C HIS A 55 -11.22 -29.61 4.31
N GLU A 56 -11.07 -28.66 5.23
CA GLU A 56 -9.94 -28.66 6.17
C GLU A 56 -10.03 -29.80 7.18
N ALA A 57 -11.23 -30.14 7.66
CA ALA A 57 -11.41 -31.27 8.58
C ALA A 57 -11.00 -32.59 7.92
N GLU A 58 -11.34 -32.77 6.63
CA GLU A 58 -10.96 -33.92 5.83
C GLU A 58 -9.44 -33.96 5.56
N ALA A 59 -8.83 -32.83 5.21
CA ALA A 59 -7.39 -32.72 5.02
C ALA A 59 -6.61 -33.00 6.32
N LEU A 60 -7.10 -32.52 7.47
CA LEU A 60 -6.46 -32.73 8.78
C LEU A 60 -6.53 -34.20 9.19
N ARG A 61 -7.71 -34.81 9.00
CA ARG A 61 -7.93 -36.25 9.22
C ARG A 61 -6.95 -37.08 8.38
N PHE A 62 -6.76 -36.72 7.12
CA PHE A 62 -5.81 -37.40 6.23
C PHE A 62 -4.36 -37.28 6.72
N LEU A 63 -3.89 -36.07 7.02
CA LEU A 63 -2.50 -35.81 7.43
C LEU A 63 -2.13 -36.53 8.73
N LEU A 64 -3.04 -36.50 9.72
CA LEU A 64 -2.86 -37.19 11.00
C LEU A 64 -2.76 -38.72 10.80
N GLY A 65 -3.66 -39.29 10.01
CA GLY A 65 -3.65 -40.72 9.70
C GLY A 65 -2.43 -41.15 8.88
N HIS A 66 -1.99 -40.34 7.93
CA HIS A 66 -0.79 -40.62 7.13
C HIS A 66 0.48 -40.63 7.98
N ARG A 67 0.67 -39.65 8.87
CA ARG A 67 1.83 -39.61 9.77
C ARG A 67 1.84 -40.77 10.75
N ALA A 68 0.69 -41.14 11.30
CA ALA A 68 0.54 -42.30 12.18
C ALA A 68 1.06 -43.58 11.49
N ARG A 69 0.64 -43.84 10.25
CA ARG A 69 1.13 -44.98 9.44
C ARG A 69 2.64 -44.92 9.21
N LYS A 70 3.17 -43.76 8.83
CA LYS A 70 4.61 -43.61 8.57
C LYS A 70 5.46 -43.87 9.83
N ILE A 71 5.00 -43.44 11.01
CA ILE A 71 5.67 -43.72 12.29
C ILE A 71 5.72 -45.24 12.56
N LEU A 72 4.65 -45.98 12.23
CA LEU A 72 4.60 -47.43 12.36
C LEU A 72 5.51 -48.15 11.35
N GLU A 73 5.57 -47.66 10.10
CA GLU A 73 6.48 -48.17 9.06
C GLU A 73 7.95 -47.96 9.44
N GLU A 74 8.31 -46.76 9.91
CA GLU A 74 9.65 -46.40 10.42
C GLU A 74 10.05 -47.20 11.66
N ALA A 75 9.08 -47.74 12.40
CA ALA A 75 9.30 -48.61 13.56
C ALA A 75 9.55 -50.09 13.19
N GLY A 76 9.47 -50.47 11.91
CA GLY A 76 9.72 -51.84 11.44
C GLY A 76 8.58 -52.82 11.73
N ALA A 77 7.36 -52.32 11.97
CA ALA A 77 6.18 -53.14 12.23
C ALA A 77 5.58 -53.72 10.93
N THR A 78 6.28 -54.63 10.24
CA THR A 78 5.72 -55.35 9.09
C THR A 78 4.92 -56.60 9.47
N SER A 79 4.89 -57.01 10.75
CA SER A 79 4.33 -58.30 11.18
C SER A 79 3.19 -58.24 12.22
N ARG A 80 2.79 -57.05 12.67
CA ARG A 80 1.59 -56.88 13.50
C ARG A 80 0.66 -55.87 12.83
N GLU A 81 -0.53 -56.32 12.45
CA GLU A 81 -1.60 -55.44 11.99
C GLU A 81 -1.85 -54.36 13.07
N PRO A 82 -1.91 -53.07 12.70
CA PRO A 82 -2.28 -52.03 13.64
C PRO A 82 -3.66 -52.34 14.24
N SER A 83 -3.80 -52.19 15.56
CA SER A 83 -5.03 -52.46 16.31
C SER A 83 -6.24 -51.63 15.84
N ARG A 84 -5.98 -50.55 15.11
CA ARG A 84 -6.97 -49.71 14.46
C ARG A 84 -6.56 -49.43 13.01
N THR A 85 -7.38 -49.87 12.07
CA THR A 85 -7.34 -49.46 10.68
C THR A 85 -8.52 -48.52 10.42
N TYR A 86 -8.25 -47.23 10.27
CA TYR A 86 -9.22 -46.26 9.77
C TYR A 86 -9.18 -46.28 8.23
N PRO A 87 -10.33 -46.33 7.52
CA PRO A 87 -10.68 -47.42 6.60
C PRO A 87 -10.12 -47.25 5.17
N PRO A 88 -10.47 -48.18 4.26
CA PRO A 88 -9.59 -49.21 3.70
C PRO A 88 -8.72 -48.72 2.53
N SER A 89 -7.67 -49.48 2.28
CA SER A 89 -6.93 -49.51 1.02
C SER A 89 -7.85 -49.77 -0.19
N GLU A 90 -8.02 -48.76 -1.03
CA GLU A 90 -7.86 -48.91 -2.49
C GLU A 90 -6.90 -47.83 -3.01
N VAL A 91 -5.83 -47.55 -2.26
CA VAL A 91 -4.72 -46.76 -2.79
C VAL A 91 -3.51 -47.66 -2.80
N SER A 92 -3.48 -48.52 -3.84
CA SER A 92 -2.26 -49.19 -4.27
C SER A 92 -1.14 -48.16 -4.38
N ALA A 93 0.06 -48.51 -3.93
CA ALA A 93 1.26 -47.70 -4.13
C ALA A 93 1.32 -47.23 -5.59
N GLY A 94 1.06 -45.94 -5.83
CA GLY A 94 0.99 -45.35 -7.18
C GLY A 94 -0.27 -44.54 -7.52
N GLN A 95 -1.33 -44.53 -6.72
CA GLN A 95 -2.47 -43.62 -6.93
C GLN A 95 -2.32 -42.32 -6.12
N GLU A 96 -2.26 -41.17 -6.82
CA GLU A 96 -2.35 -39.84 -6.21
C GLU A 96 -3.67 -39.71 -5.44
N ILE A 97 -3.60 -39.65 -4.11
CA ILE A 97 -4.77 -39.32 -3.28
C ILE A 97 -5.13 -37.86 -3.57
N ARG A 98 -6.33 -37.63 -4.13
CA ARG A 98 -6.92 -36.30 -4.31
C ARG A 98 -7.37 -35.74 -2.96
N VAL A 99 -6.41 -35.39 -2.10
CA VAL A 99 -6.70 -34.42 -1.04
C VAL A 99 -6.76 -33.06 -1.70
N ASP A 100 -7.77 -32.26 -1.37
CA ASP A 100 -7.86 -30.88 -1.85
C ASP A 100 -6.58 -30.12 -1.43
N ARG A 101 -5.66 -29.95 -2.39
CA ARG A 101 -4.36 -29.29 -2.16
C ARG A 101 -4.55 -27.90 -1.54
N PRO A 102 -5.54 -27.09 -1.95
CA PRO A 102 -5.98 -25.89 -1.24
C PRO A 102 -6.29 -26.09 0.25
N ALA A 103 -7.04 -27.11 0.64
CA ALA A 103 -7.38 -27.37 2.05
C ALA A 103 -6.16 -27.77 2.89
N VAL A 104 -5.28 -28.63 2.34
CA VAL A 104 -3.98 -28.95 2.94
C VAL A 104 -3.14 -27.69 3.08
N ALA A 105 -3.13 -26.84 2.05
CA ALA A 105 -2.42 -25.58 2.08
C ALA A 105 -2.91 -24.61 3.16
N ARG A 106 -4.20 -24.63 3.49
CA ARG A 106 -4.77 -23.82 4.58
C ARG A 106 -4.36 -24.33 5.97
N LEU A 107 -4.34 -25.65 6.19
CA LEU A 107 -3.86 -26.24 7.45
C LEU A 107 -2.38 -25.97 7.73
N GLU A 108 -1.60 -25.79 6.67
CA GLU A 108 -0.17 -25.46 6.72
C GLU A 108 0.11 -23.98 6.99
N ARG A 109 -0.90 -23.10 6.93
CA ARG A 109 -0.74 -21.69 7.29
C ARG A 109 -0.53 -21.58 8.80
N SER A 110 0.40 -20.71 9.22
CA SER A 110 0.49 -20.33 10.63
C SER A 110 -0.87 -19.73 11.02
N ARG A 111 -1.54 -20.23 12.08
CA ARG A 111 -2.81 -19.62 12.50
C ARG A 111 -2.49 -18.37 13.32
N TRP A 112 -2.40 -17.25 12.61
CA TRP A 112 -2.42 -15.93 13.19
C TRP A 112 -3.85 -15.60 13.64
N PRO A 113 -4.02 -14.61 14.54
CA PRO A 113 -5.36 -14.15 14.89
C PRO A 113 -6.13 -13.77 13.63
N LYS A 114 -7.35 -14.30 13.50
CA LYS A 114 -8.23 -14.00 12.35
C LYS A 114 -8.55 -12.50 12.26
N PHE A 115 -8.42 -11.77 13.36
CA PHE A 115 -8.64 -10.33 13.43
C PHE A 115 -7.46 -9.68 14.13
N LEU A 116 -6.95 -8.59 13.55
CA LEU A 116 -5.84 -7.85 14.09
C LEU A 116 -6.31 -6.43 14.48
N PRO A 117 -6.34 -6.10 15.79
CA PRO A 117 -6.65 -4.75 16.21
C PRO A 117 -5.51 -3.79 15.87
N PHE A 118 -5.87 -2.53 15.64
CA PHE A 118 -4.89 -1.49 15.35
C PHE A 118 -3.94 -1.20 16.53
N ASP A 119 -2.73 -0.77 16.19
CA ASP A 119 -1.66 -0.35 17.11
C ASP A 119 -1.32 -1.40 18.19
N ARG A 120 -1.53 -2.69 17.88
CA ARG A 120 -1.21 -3.79 18.76
C ARG A 120 -0.27 -4.77 18.07
N TRP A 121 0.94 -4.90 18.64
CA TRP A 121 1.89 -5.93 18.24
C TRP A 121 1.37 -7.32 18.58
N THR A 122 1.26 -8.17 17.57
CA THR A 122 0.88 -9.57 17.68
C THR A 122 2.08 -10.41 17.27
N GLY A 123 2.53 -11.38 18.07
CA GLY A 123 3.70 -12.19 17.71
C GLY A 123 3.73 -13.57 18.36
N VAL A 124 4.42 -14.48 17.68
CA VAL A 124 4.47 -15.93 17.98
C VAL A 124 5.16 -16.23 19.33
N LEU A 125 5.99 -15.32 19.84
CA LEU A 125 6.82 -15.55 21.03
C LEU A 125 6.38 -14.81 22.30
N ARG A 126 5.50 -13.80 22.21
CA ARG A 126 5.15 -12.93 23.37
C ARG A 126 3.77 -13.20 23.96
N ASP A 127 2.79 -13.60 23.15
CA ASP A 127 1.50 -14.06 23.67
C ASP A 127 1.56 -15.55 24.00
N ARG A 128 1.85 -15.86 25.28
CA ARG A 128 1.92 -17.23 25.85
C ARG A 128 0.64 -18.07 25.71
N ARG A 129 -0.35 -17.64 24.92
CA ARG A 129 -1.65 -18.31 24.76
C ARG A 129 -1.81 -19.08 23.44
N GLU A 130 -0.96 -18.89 22.43
CA GLU A 130 -1.10 -19.61 21.17
C GLU A 130 0.25 -20.12 20.64
N PRO A 131 0.67 -21.33 21.01
CA PRO A 131 1.80 -21.98 20.36
C PRO A 131 1.28 -22.60 19.07
N LEU A 132 1.29 -21.85 17.97
CA LEU A 132 1.01 -22.43 16.66
C LEU A 132 2.31 -22.49 15.88
N ARG A 133 3.08 -23.52 16.22
CA ARG A 133 4.08 -24.06 15.29
C ARG A 133 3.33 -24.45 14.01
N PRO A 134 3.95 -24.30 12.83
CA PRO A 134 3.49 -25.04 11.66
C PRO A 134 3.38 -26.52 12.03
N VAL A 135 2.69 -27.30 11.21
CA VAL A 135 2.57 -28.75 11.35
C VAL A 135 3.60 -29.45 10.43
N PRO A 136 4.92 -29.16 10.47
CA PRO A 136 5.88 -29.78 9.55
C PRO A 136 6.05 -31.26 9.85
N ASP A 137 5.74 -31.72 11.07
CA ASP A 137 5.89 -33.12 11.46
C ASP A 137 4.85 -34.06 10.84
N LEU A 138 3.71 -33.56 10.30
CA LEU A 138 2.74 -34.42 9.59
C LEU A 138 3.08 -34.61 8.09
N LEU A 139 3.95 -33.78 7.52
CA LEU A 139 4.22 -33.69 6.07
C LEU A 139 5.52 -34.37 5.64
N HIS A 140 6.22 -35.04 6.55
CA HIS A 140 7.42 -35.81 6.21
C HIS A 140 7.06 -36.85 5.12
N GLY A 141 7.50 -36.62 3.88
CA GLY A 141 7.29 -37.51 2.73
C GLY A 141 6.31 -37.00 1.66
N THR A 142 5.61 -35.89 1.89
CA THR A 142 4.85 -35.20 0.83
C THR A 142 5.72 -34.12 0.21
N SER A 143 5.98 -34.21 -1.09
CA SER A 143 6.80 -33.29 -1.88
C SER A 143 6.16 -31.89 -2.03
N SER A 144 5.92 -31.20 -0.92
CA SER A 144 5.47 -29.80 -0.92
C SER A 144 6.72 -28.92 -0.93
N SER A 145 7.16 -28.57 -2.14
CA SER A 145 8.10 -27.48 -2.36
C SER A 145 7.42 -26.18 -1.98
N ARG A 146 7.60 -25.68 -0.75
CA ARG A 146 7.08 -24.35 -0.38
C ARG A 146 8.20 -23.38 -0.09
N LEU A 147 8.22 -22.33 -0.90
CA LEU A 147 9.18 -21.23 -0.92
C LEU A 147 8.64 -19.98 -0.20
N SER A 148 7.44 -20.04 0.40
CA SER A 148 6.81 -18.88 1.06
C SER A 148 6.08 -19.19 2.36
N SER A 149 6.03 -18.19 3.25
CA SER A 149 5.24 -18.10 4.47
C SER A 149 4.03 -17.20 4.21
N LEU A 150 2.83 -17.68 4.51
CA LEU A 150 1.58 -16.96 4.26
C LEU A 150 0.86 -16.65 5.58
N VAL A 151 0.34 -15.42 5.70
CA VAL A 151 -0.49 -14.96 6.81
C VAL A 151 -1.74 -14.29 6.26
N GLU A 152 -2.88 -14.59 6.89
CA GLU A 152 -4.16 -14.01 6.54
C GLU A 152 -4.81 -13.45 7.82
N PHE A 153 -5.18 -12.18 7.81
CA PHE A 153 -5.87 -11.55 8.94
C PHE A 153 -6.86 -10.50 8.45
N ARG A 154 -7.84 -10.19 9.30
CA ARG A 154 -8.86 -9.17 9.04
C ARG A 154 -8.58 -7.93 9.86
N ILE A 155 -8.87 -6.76 9.29
CA ILE A 155 -8.75 -5.45 9.94
C ILE A 155 -10.07 -4.68 9.84
N ASP A 156 -10.32 -3.83 10.83
CA ASP A 156 -11.41 -2.87 10.78
C ASP A 156 -11.19 -1.82 9.67
N PRO A 157 -12.23 -1.10 9.24
CA PRO A 157 -12.06 0.07 8.40
C PRO A 157 -11.39 1.21 9.20
N SER A 158 -10.56 2.01 8.53
CA SER A 158 -9.86 3.15 9.14
C SER A 158 -10.00 4.42 8.29
N PRO A 159 -10.17 5.61 8.89
CA PRO A 159 -10.06 6.88 8.18
C PRO A 159 -8.60 7.29 7.92
N GLU A 160 -7.65 6.65 8.61
CA GLU A 160 -6.22 6.92 8.52
C GLU A 160 -5.53 5.91 7.59
N ALA A 161 -4.45 6.33 6.92
CA ALA A 161 -3.59 5.44 6.17
C ALA A 161 -2.96 4.39 7.10
N LEU A 162 -2.98 3.13 6.67
CA LEU A 162 -2.55 2.00 7.49
C LEU A 162 -1.16 1.50 7.07
N LEU A 163 -0.35 1.17 8.07
CA LEU A 163 0.96 0.55 7.89
C LEU A 163 0.97 -0.82 8.56
N LEU A 164 1.33 -1.85 7.81
CA LEU A 164 1.61 -3.17 8.37
C LEU A 164 3.10 -3.26 8.70
N ALA A 165 3.44 -3.34 9.98
CA ALA A 165 4.77 -3.76 10.42
C ALA A 165 4.85 -5.28 10.48
N LEU A 166 5.91 -5.87 9.93
CA LEU A 166 6.22 -7.29 9.90
C LEU A 166 7.62 -7.50 10.48
N GLU A 167 7.77 -8.43 11.42
CA GLU A 167 9.07 -8.92 11.86
C GLU A 167 9.35 -10.24 11.17
N ILE A 168 10.40 -10.27 10.34
CA ILE A 168 10.73 -11.37 9.44
C ILE A 168 12.13 -11.87 9.78
N GLU A 169 12.28 -13.17 9.95
CA GLU A 169 13.55 -13.83 10.27
C GLU A 169 13.92 -14.84 9.17
N PRO A 170 15.20 -14.97 8.78
CA PRO A 170 15.64 -16.06 7.93
C PRO A 170 15.35 -17.41 8.60
N ALA A 171 14.94 -18.41 7.82
CA ALA A 171 14.71 -19.73 8.40
C ALA A 171 16.02 -20.39 8.85
N ALA A 172 15.92 -21.18 9.93
CA ALA A 172 17.06 -21.90 10.49
C ALA A 172 17.73 -22.78 9.42
N GLY A 173 19.04 -22.55 9.18
CA GLY A 173 19.82 -23.26 8.17
C GLY A 173 19.92 -22.57 6.81
N ALA A 174 19.35 -21.37 6.63
CA ALA A 174 19.62 -20.53 5.47
C ALA A 174 21.05 -19.96 5.52
N ASP A 175 21.75 -19.89 4.38
CA ASP A 175 23.09 -19.31 4.29
C ASP A 175 23.05 -17.83 4.70
N ASN A 176 23.66 -17.49 5.85
CA ASN A 176 23.75 -16.13 6.38
C ASN A 176 24.25 -15.17 5.29
N GLY A 177 23.37 -14.29 4.80
CA GLY A 177 23.72 -13.24 3.86
C GLY A 177 23.50 -13.51 2.36
N GLN A 178 22.84 -14.59 1.93
CA GLN A 178 22.49 -14.77 0.49
C GLN A 178 20.99 -14.86 0.20
N SER A 179 20.12 -14.89 1.21
CA SER A 179 18.68 -14.98 1.01
C SER A 179 18.03 -13.60 0.97
N CYS A 180 17.45 -13.25 -0.18
CA CYS A 180 16.55 -12.10 -0.31
C CYS A 180 15.11 -12.57 -0.03
N ALA A 181 14.40 -11.84 0.83
CA ALA A 181 12.98 -12.03 1.05
C ALA A 181 12.16 -11.04 0.24
N GLU A 182 11.02 -11.51 -0.25
CA GLU A 182 9.99 -10.73 -0.91
C GLU A 182 8.75 -10.77 -0.01
N VAL A 183 8.13 -9.61 0.23
CA VAL A 183 6.87 -9.47 0.94
C VAL A 183 5.83 -9.00 -0.07
N LYS A 184 4.77 -9.79 -0.22
CA LYS A 184 3.60 -9.44 -1.03
C LYS A 184 2.39 -9.20 -0.15
N LEU A 185 1.61 -8.18 -0.47
CA LEU A 185 0.29 -7.92 0.10
C LEU A 185 -0.77 -8.14 -0.96
N ASP A 186 -1.73 -9.02 -0.69
CA ASP A 186 -2.82 -9.37 -1.60
C ASP A 186 -2.33 -9.79 -3.01
N GLY A 187 -1.11 -10.36 -3.07
CA GLY A 187 -0.44 -10.79 -4.29
C GLY A 187 0.50 -9.76 -4.92
N GLU A 188 0.46 -8.50 -4.49
CA GLU A 188 1.32 -7.41 -4.98
C GLU A 188 2.61 -7.31 -4.18
N LEU A 189 3.76 -7.22 -4.86
CA LEU A 189 5.06 -7.06 -4.21
C LEU A 189 5.19 -5.65 -3.61
N VAL A 190 5.29 -5.56 -2.28
CA VAL A 190 5.36 -4.28 -1.57
C VAL A 190 6.72 -4.01 -0.93
N TRP A 191 7.51 -5.05 -0.69
CA TRP A 191 8.84 -4.93 -0.11
C TRP A 191 9.71 -6.12 -0.50
N HIS A 192 11.02 -5.89 -0.60
CA HIS A 192 12.00 -6.96 -0.71
C HIS A 192 13.33 -6.52 -0.08
N GLY A 193 14.12 -7.48 0.40
CA GLY A 193 15.41 -7.16 1.03
C GLY A 193 16.17 -8.38 1.52
N GLN A 194 17.47 -8.19 1.74
CA GLN A 194 18.37 -9.23 2.22
C GLN A 194 18.10 -9.53 3.70
N LEU A 195 17.99 -10.82 4.04
CA LEU A 195 17.85 -11.29 5.42
C LEU A 195 19.19 -11.83 5.93
N SER A 196 19.85 -11.08 6.82
CA SER A 196 20.97 -11.59 7.62
C SER A 196 20.52 -12.06 9.00
N ASP A 197 19.56 -11.35 9.60
CA ASP A 197 18.97 -11.59 10.92
C ASP A 197 17.47 -11.27 10.89
N ALA A 198 16.78 -11.34 12.03
CA ALA A 198 15.42 -10.84 12.18
C ALA A 198 15.38 -9.32 11.90
N ILE A 199 14.57 -8.92 10.91
CA ILE A 199 14.36 -7.52 10.54
C ILE A 199 12.91 -7.13 10.75
N ARG A 200 12.67 -5.84 11.00
CA ARG A 200 11.32 -5.27 11.00
C ARG A 200 11.10 -4.45 9.73
N VAL A 201 10.17 -4.92 8.93
CA VAL A 201 9.67 -4.27 7.71
C VAL A 201 8.39 -3.53 8.07
N ARG A 202 8.09 -2.40 7.41
CA ARG A 202 6.76 -1.80 7.46
C ARG A 202 6.30 -1.53 6.03
N VAL A 203 5.07 -1.87 5.68
CA VAL A 203 4.54 -1.74 4.32
C VAL A 203 3.19 -1.05 4.36
N PRO A 204 2.91 -0.11 3.44
CA PRO A 204 1.60 0.51 3.38
C PRO A 204 0.55 -0.52 2.98
N ILE A 205 -0.61 -0.42 3.58
CA ILE A 205 -1.79 -1.19 3.18
C ILE A 205 -2.63 -0.25 2.30
N ALA A 206 -2.96 -0.68 1.07
CA ALA A 206 -3.73 0.13 0.12
C ALA A 206 -4.99 0.72 0.76
N TYR A 207 -5.32 1.99 0.55
CA TYR A 207 -6.44 2.61 1.27
C TYR A 207 -7.79 2.18 0.67
N ASP A 208 -8.68 1.60 1.49
CA ASP A 208 -10.07 1.31 1.12
C ASP A 208 -11.04 1.65 2.27
N PRO A 209 -11.74 2.79 2.21
CA PRO A 209 -12.64 3.22 3.28
C PRO A 209 -13.99 2.50 3.28
N TRP A 210 -14.30 1.69 2.27
CA TRP A 210 -15.61 1.06 2.09
C TRP A 210 -15.65 -0.40 2.56
N ALA A 211 -14.50 -1.05 2.66
CA ALA A 211 -14.39 -2.44 3.09
C ALA A 211 -14.64 -2.57 4.61
N LEU A 212 -15.79 -3.13 4.98
CA LEU A 212 -16.18 -3.38 6.38
C LEU A 212 -15.27 -4.36 7.12
N ASP A 213 -14.73 -5.33 6.40
CA ASP A 213 -14.04 -6.46 7.01
C ASP A 213 -12.98 -6.99 6.04
N ARG A 214 -11.96 -6.14 5.85
CA ARG A 214 -10.95 -6.34 4.83
C ARG A 214 -10.03 -7.48 5.24
N CYS A 215 -9.98 -8.50 4.40
CA CYS A 215 -9.00 -9.56 4.52
C CYS A 215 -7.68 -9.11 3.87
N ILE A 216 -6.58 -9.19 4.62
CA ILE A 216 -5.23 -8.91 4.15
C ILE A 216 -4.47 -10.22 4.10
N THR A 217 -3.89 -10.51 2.94
CA THR A 217 -3.00 -11.64 2.74
C THR A 217 -1.56 -11.15 2.64
N VAL A 218 -0.70 -11.62 3.55
CA VAL A 218 0.74 -11.38 3.53
C VAL A 218 1.45 -12.66 3.08
N GLU A 219 2.20 -12.58 1.99
CA GLU A 219 3.09 -13.65 1.56
C GLU A 219 4.55 -13.20 1.72
N VAL A 220 5.38 -13.99 2.39
CA VAL A 220 6.81 -13.76 2.53
C VAL A 220 7.58 -14.92 1.91
N SER A 221 8.24 -14.68 0.78
CA SER A 221 8.96 -15.70 0.02
C SER A 221 10.46 -15.45 -0.06
N THR A 222 11.28 -16.49 -0.17
CA THR A 222 12.70 -16.33 -0.54
C THR A 222 12.85 -16.27 -2.05
N ARG A 223 13.54 -15.25 -2.57
CA ARG A 223 13.96 -15.20 -3.97
C ARG A 223 15.18 -16.09 -4.17
N VAL A 224 15.03 -17.16 -4.95
CA VAL A 224 16.14 -18.06 -5.31
C VAL A 224 16.58 -17.72 -6.74
N GLY A 225 17.87 -17.42 -6.95
CA GLY A 225 18.42 -17.27 -8.30
C GLY A 225 18.14 -18.54 -9.12
N ALA A 226 17.85 -18.39 -10.41
CA ALA A 226 17.28 -19.40 -11.31
C ALA A 226 18.10 -20.70 -11.53
N GLN A 227 19.11 -21.00 -10.70
CA GLN A 227 20.08 -22.07 -10.89
C GLN A 227 20.20 -23.08 -9.73
N ARG A 228 19.42 -22.97 -8.63
CA ARG A 228 19.48 -23.99 -7.56
C ARG A 228 18.51 -25.16 -7.84
N PRO A 229 18.96 -26.43 -7.76
CA PRO A 229 18.08 -27.60 -7.82
C PRO A 229 16.99 -27.53 -6.75
N ALA A 230 15.79 -28.05 -7.05
CA ALA A 230 14.63 -28.03 -6.14
C ALA A 230 14.95 -28.60 -4.74
N ASP A 231 15.84 -29.59 -4.66
CA ASP A 231 16.24 -30.25 -3.41
C ASP A 231 17.22 -29.42 -2.54
N ARG A 232 17.67 -28.24 -3.01
CA ARG A 232 18.57 -27.31 -2.29
C ARG A 232 17.98 -25.91 -2.11
N GLN A 233 16.66 -25.77 -2.23
CA GLN A 233 16.00 -24.50 -1.99
C GLN A 233 16.00 -24.17 -0.48
N PRO A 234 16.36 -22.93 -0.09
CA PRO A 234 16.31 -22.53 1.31
C PRO A 234 14.86 -22.57 1.82
N PRO A 235 14.65 -22.93 3.10
CA PRO A 235 13.33 -22.86 3.71
C PRO A 235 12.78 -21.41 3.70
N PRO A 236 11.45 -21.22 3.65
CA PRO A 236 10.85 -19.90 3.58
C PRO A 236 11.13 -19.07 4.84
N PRO A 237 11.25 -17.73 4.74
CA PRO A 237 11.47 -16.88 5.91
C PRO A 237 10.30 -16.99 6.90
N ARG A 238 10.58 -16.85 8.18
CA ARG A 238 9.58 -16.90 9.25
C ARG A 238 9.06 -15.52 9.56
N ILE A 239 7.76 -15.40 9.79
CA ILE A 239 7.14 -14.18 10.31
C ILE A 239 7.02 -14.34 11.82
N LEU A 240 7.70 -13.49 12.59
CA LEU A 240 7.77 -13.56 14.05
C LEU A 240 6.69 -12.71 14.74
N GLY A 241 6.32 -11.60 14.11
CA GLY A 241 5.30 -10.70 14.61
C GLY A 241 4.78 -9.76 13.52
N LEU A 242 3.58 -9.23 13.75
CA LEU A 242 2.99 -8.22 12.90
C LEU A 242 2.12 -7.24 13.71
N GLU A 243 1.98 -6.03 13.18
CA GLU A 243 1.17 -4.95 13.74
C GLU A 243 0.61 -4.12 12.60
N VAL A 244 -0.68 -3.80 12.64
CA VAL A 244 -1.25 -2.77 11.75
C VAL A 244 -1.38 -1.50 12.55
N SER A 245 -0.59 -0.49 12.18
CA SER A 245 -0.60 0.80 12.85
C SER A 245 -1.32 1.86 12.03
N THR A 246 -2.04 2.74 12.73
CA THR A 246 -2.63 3.95 12.14
C THR A 246 -1.69 5.16 12.25
N LYS A 247 -0.59 5.03 13.00
CA LYS A 247 0.39 6.08 13.28
C LYS A 247 1.52 6.06 12.25
N GLY A 248 1.33 6.74 11.13
CA GLY A 248 2.36 6.84 10.10
C GLY A 248 3.27 8.05 10.25
N VAL A 249 4.58 7.85 10.48
CA VAL A 249 5.68 8.76 10.02
C VAL A 249 7.02 8.02 9.77
N ASN A 250 7.26 6.83 10.33
CA ASN A 250 8.56 6.13 10.17
C ASN A 250 8.43 4.73 9.52
N ALA A 251 7.87 4.66 8.31
CA ALA A 251 7.87 3.43 7.52
C ALA A 251 9.15 3.33 6.66
N PRO A 252 9.64 2.13 6.33
CA PRO A 252 10.69 1.98 5.34
C PRO A 252 10.16 2.40 3.97
N ALA A 253 11.10 2.86 3.15
CA ALA A 253 10.90 3.26 1.77
C ALA A 253 10.04 2.23 1.00
N PRO A 254 8.89 2.62 0.41
CA PRO A 254 8.03 1.72 -0.35
C PRO A 254 8.71 1.23 -1.63
N CYS A 255 8.38 0.03 -2.10
CA CYS A 255 8.95 -0.50 -3.34
C CYS A 255 8.21 0.03 -4.57
N LEU A 256 8.91 0.74 -5.46
CA LEU A 256 8.40 1.11 -6.77
C LEU A 256 8.55 -0.07 -7.74
N CYS A 257 7.48 -0.35 -8.48
CA CYS A 257 7.46 -1.33 -9.56
C CYS A 257 7.56 -0.64 -10.93
N THR A 258 7.90 -1.39 -11.97
CA THR A 258 8.04 -0.87 -13.34
C THR A 258 6.69 -0.72 -14.07
N ALA A 259 5.57 -0.67 -13.34
CA ALA A 259 4.22 -0.72 -13.90
C ALA A 259 3.65 0.67 -14.26
N GLY A 260 4.40 1.46 -15.01
CA GLY A 260 3.98 2.80 -15.44
C GLY A 260 4.07 3.86 -14.34
N LEU A 261 3.36 4.97 -14.53
CA LEU A 261 3.27 6.08 -13.57
C LEU A 261 2.16 5.81 -12.54
N LEU A 262 2.46 6.06 -11.27
CA LEU A 262 1.57 5.94 -10.13
C LEU A 262 1.43 7.31 -9.43
N PRO A 263 0.28 7.62 -8.80
CA PRO A 263 0.14 8.85 -8.03
C PRO A 263 1.25 8.98 -6.97
N PHE A 264 1.94 10.12 -6.93
CA PHE A 264 3.18 10.33 -6.19
C PHE A 264 3.04 10.07 -4.69
N ALA A 265 2.05 10.68 -4.05
CA ALA A 265 1.80 10.54 -2.62
C ALA A 265 1.30 9.13 -2.25
N GLU A 266 0.58 8.45 -3.14
CA GLU A 266 0.12 7.09 -2.90
C GLU A 266 1.28 6.09 -3.00
N ALA A 267 2.07 6.19 -4.07
CA ALA A 267 3.23 5.34 -4.30
C ALA A 267 4.31 5.50 -3.22
N LEU A 268 4.47 6.72 -2.69
CA LEU A 268 5.50 7.07 -1.72
C LEU A 268 4.97 7.34 -0.32
N ALA A 269 3.73 6.94 0.02
CA ALA A 269 3.08 7.31 1.28
C ALA A 269 3.96 7.11 2.54
N ALA A 270 4.77 6.06 2.55
CA ALA A 270 5.73 5.71 3.61
C ALA A 270 7.12 6.40 3.48
N GLY A 271 7.43 6.91 2.29
CA GLY A 271 8.70 7.49 1.89
C GLY A 271 8.77 9.02 1.95
N LEU A 272 7.63 9.71 2.16
CA LEU A 272 7.52 11.17 2.25
C LEU A 272 7.38 11.63 3.72
N ASP A 273 8.07 12.72 4.08
CA ASP A 273 7.88 13.37 5.38
C ASP A 273 6.77 14.43 5.31
N ILE A 274 5.78 14.35 6.20
CA ILE A 274 4.63 15.28 6.26
C ILE A 274 5.02 16.72 6.62
N SER A 275 6.21 16.93 7.18
CA SER A 275 6.75 18.27 7.44
C SER A 275 7.32 18.91 6.17
N GLU A 276 7.77 18.09 5.23
CA GLU A 276 8.36 18.51 3.95
C GLU A 276 7.34 18.48 2.79
N TRP A 277 6.32 17.63 2.89
CA TRP A 277 5.34 17.39 1.84
C TRP A 277 3.90 17.61 2.30
N GLU A 278 3.10 18.20 1.40
CA GLU A 278 1.65 18.28 1.49
C GLU A 278 1.00 17.42 0.41
N THR A 279 0.32 16.36 0.82
CA THR A 279 -0.41 15.48 -0.10
C THR A 279 -1.70 16.15 -0.57
N ASP A 280 -1.97 16.11 -1.87
CA ASP A 280 -3.21 16.60 -2.45
C ASP A 280 -4.25 15.49 -2.66
N ASN A 281 -5.45 15.89 -3.09
CA ASN A 281 -6.60 15.00 -3.25
C ASN A 281 -6.54 14.11 -4.50
N ASP A 282 -5.62 14.41 -5.41
CA ASP A 282 -5.40 13.72 -6.68
C ASP A 282 -4.28 12.67 -6.55
N GLY A 283 -3.70 12.53 -5.35
CA GLY A 283 -2.63 11.58 -5.05
C GLY A 283 -1.24 12.13 -5.40
N GLY A 284 -1.11 13.41 -5.72
CA GLY A 284 0.17 14.11 -5.84
C GLY A 284 0.64 14.68 -4.49
N ALA A 285 1.85 15.25 -4.47
CA ALA A 285 2.34 16.00 -3.32
C ALA A 285 3.01 17.30 -3.72
N THR A 286 2.86 18.31 -2.85
CA THR A 286 3.43 19.65 -3.00
C THR A 286 4.50 19.86 -1.94
N MET A 287 5.66 20.40 -2.33
CA MET A 287 6.74 20.71 -1.40
C MET A 287 6.36 21.88 -0.48
N ARG A 288 6.63 21.75 0.82
CA ARG A 288 6.41 22.79 1.85
C ARG A 288 7.65 23.62 2.14
N ALA A 289 8.82 23.14 1.73
CA ALA A 289 10.12 23.75 1.96
C ALA A 289 10.91 23.87 0.65
N GLU A 290 11.99 24.65 0.67
CA GLU A 290 12.93 24.79 -0.47
C GLU A 290 13.66 23.47 -0.78
N SER A 291 13.75 22.56 0.19
CA SER A 291 14.26 21.19 0.04
C SER A 291 13.32 20.18 0.69
N ALA A 292 13.13 19.03 0.05
CA ALA A 292 12.32 17.92 0.54
C ALA A 292 12.91 16.57 0.11
N ARG A 293 12.64 15.50 0.86
CA ARG A 293 13.17 14.16 0.61
C ARG A 293 12.11 13.18 0.15
N MET A 294 12.52 12.30 -0.74
CA MET A 294 11.72 11.19 -1.26
C MET A 294 12.49 9.89 -1.09
N ARG A 295 11.89 8.91 -0.40
CA ARG A 295 12.52 7.60 -0.16
C ARG A 295 11.73 6.47 -0.81
N PHE A 296 12.39 5.57 -1.53
CA PHE A 296 11.74 4.39 -2.14
C PHE A 296 12.76 3.27 -2.42
N GLN A 297 12.28 2.05 -2.66
CA GLN A 297 13.07 0.87 -3.02
C GLN A 297 12.75 0.43 -4.45
N VAL A 298 13.64 -0.34 -5.08
CA VAL A 298 13.45 -0.90 -6.42
C VAL A 298 13.57 -2.42 -6.38
N ALA A 299 12.60 -3.14 -6.96
CA ALA A 299 12.36 -4.59 -6.87
C ALA A 299 13.48 -5.52 -7.42
N SER A 300 14.43 -4.98 -8.17
CA SER A 300 15.47 -5.77 -8.84
C SER A 300 16.82 -5.07 -8.87
N SER A 301 17.87 -5.88 -8.94
CA SER A 301 19.22 -5.42 -9.28
C SER A 301 19.25 -5.15 -10.79
N GLY A 302 19.28 -3.89 -11.17
CA GLY A 302 19.21 -3.46 -12.57
C GLY A 302 19.52 -1.97 -12.70
N LYS A 303 19.60 -1.50 -13.96
CA LYS A 303 19.75 -0.06 -14.25
C LYS A 303 18.36 0.52 -14.37
N PHE A 304 18.02 1.46 -13.50
CA PHE A 304 16.70 2.09 -13.49
C PHE A 304 16.80 3.61 -13.64
N ALA A 305 15.77 4.18 -14.24
CA ALA A 305 15.49 5.60 -14.13
C ALA A 305 14.15 5.79 -13.42
N VAL A 306 14.08 6.82 -12.58
CA VAL A 306 12.81 7.32 -12.02
C VAL A 306 12.23 8.30 -13.00
N VAL A 307 10.94 8.16 -13.26
CA VAL A 307 10.17 9.14 -14.01
C VAL A 307 9.34 9.96 -13.03
N LEU A 308 9.55 11.27 -12.99
CA LEU A 308 8.75 12.21 -12.20
C LEU A 308 7.84 12.98 -13.16
N SER A 309 6.53 12.95 -12.94
CA SER A 309 5.55 13.69 -13.73
C SER A 309 4.91 14.77 -12.86
N PHE A 310 4.85 16.00 -13.37
CA PHE A 310 4.28 17.15 -12.68
C PHE A 310 2.76 17.32 -12.96
N GLY A 311 2.23 16.57 -13.93
CA GLY A 311 0.83 16.65 -14.38
C GLY A 311 0.57 17.91 -15.20
N GLU A 312 0.43 19.05 -14.52
CA GLU A 312 0.39 20.37 -15.16
C GLU A 312 1.81 20.91 -15.42
N LEU A 313 1.92 22.06 -16.10
CA LEU A 313 3.22 22.72 -16.24
C LEU A 313 3.72 23.14 -14.85
N PRO A 314 4.93 22.71 -14.43
CA PRO A 314 5.47 23.10 -13.14
C PRO A 314 5.72 24.61 -13.10
N PRO A 315 5.77 25.22 -11.90
CA PRO A 315 6.19 26.60 -11.75
C PRO A 315 7.60 26.79 -12.33
N ARG A 316 7.84 27.97 -12.91
CA ARG A 316 9.18 28.32 -13.40
C ARG A 316 10.14 28.40 -12.21
N GLY A 317 11.27 27.74 -12.33
CA GLY A 317 12.28 27.71 -11.27
C GLY A 317 13.42 26.76 -11.56
N TRP A 318 14.44 26.81 -10.72
CA TRP A 318 15.58 25.92 -10.77
C TRP A 318 15.32 24.70 -9.88
N LEU A 319 15.44 23.50 -10.44
CA LEU A 319 15.28 22.24 -9.73
C LEU A 319 16.63 21.52 -9.63
N GLN A 320 16.91 20.98 -8.45
CA GLN A 320 18.03 20.08 -8.18
C GLN A 320 17.54 18.77 -7.58
N LEU A 321 18.01 17.65 -8.11
CA LEU A 321 17.79 16.31 -7.56
C LEU A 321 19.14 15.71 -7.18
N ARG A 322 19.27 15.25 -5.94
CA ARG A 322 20.53 14.70 -5.41
C ARG A 322 20.31 13.36 -4.73
N GLN A 323 21.24 12.43 -4.90
CA GLN A 323 21.28 11.15 -4.21
C GLN A 323 22.67 10.94 -3.64
N ASP A 324 22.78 10.68 -2.34
CA ASP A 324 24.06 10.52 -1.63
C ASP A 324 25.06 11.66 -1.92
N GLY A 325 24.53 12.89 -2.03
CA GLY A 325 25.29 14.11 -2.34
C GLY A 325 25.64 14.32 -3.83
N ARG A 326 25.44 13.31 -4.69
CA ARG A 326 25.67 13.39 -6.15
C ARG A 326 24.47 14.01 -6.85
N SER A 327 24.72 14.90 -7.82
CA SER A 327 23.68 15.47 -8.68
C SER A 327 23.14 14.41 -9.62
N LEU A 328 21.83 14.18 -9.60
CA LEU A 328 21.10 13.35 -10.55
C LEU A 328 20.44 14.18 -11.66
N PHE A 329 20.06 15.42 -11.34
CA PHE A 329 19.50 16.41 -12.27
C PHE A 329 19.73 17.81 -11.69
N SER A 330 20.03 18.77 -12.56
CA SER A 330 20.03 20.20 -12.22
C SER A 330 19.58 21.00 -13.44
N GLY A 331 18.57 21.86 -13.32
CA GLY A 331 18.07 22.59 -14.48
C GLY A 331 16.85 23.47 -14.25
N TRP A 332 16.47 24.22 -15.27
CA TRP A 332 15.29 25.09 -15.26
C TRP A 332 14.02 24.32 -15.65
N LEU A 333 13.02 24.34 -14.76
CA LEU A 333 11.66 23.90 -15.08
C LEU A 333 10.91 25.05 -15.77
N GLY A 334 10.27 24.77 -16.92
CA GLY A 334 9.47 25.78 -17.61
C GLY A 334 8.58 25.24 -18.72
N SER A 335 9.07 24.32 -19.53
CA SER A 335 8.29 23.59 -20.56
C SER A 335 8.23 22.08 -20.32
N THR A 336 8.88 21.62 -19.25
CA THR A 336 9.05 20.22 -18.86
C THR A 336 7.87 19.77 -18.01
N ARG A 337 7.11 18.76 -18.45
CA ARG A 337 6.05 18.11 -17.66
C ARG A 337 6.52 16.82 -17.00
N SER A 338 7.58 16.20 -17.53
CA SER A 338 8.18 15.01 -16.94
C SER A 338 9.70 15.06 -16.93
N LEU A 339 10.31 14.39 -15.94
CA LEU A 339 11.76 14.18 -15.84
C LEU A 339 12.06 12.71 -15.76
N VAL A 340 13.09 12.27 -16.48
CA VAL A 340 13.62 10.91 -16.42
C VAL A 340 15.03 10.96 -15.84
N VAL A 341 15.17 10.44 -14.64
CA VAL A 341 16.38 10.62 -13.81
C VAL A 341 16.98 9.25 -13.54
N ARG A 342 18.20 9.02 -14.01
CA ARG A 342 18.90 7.74 -13.83
C ARG A 342 19.36 7.60 -12.38
N LEU A 343 19.04 6.47 -11.75
CA LEU A 343 19.50 6.17 -10.39
C LEU A 343 20.96 5.71 -10.37
N SER A 344 21.68 6.05 -9.31
CA SER A 344 23.03 5.54 -9.09
C SER A 344 22.99 4.04 -8.83
N THR A 345 23.70 3.25 -9.63
CA THR A 345 23.83 1.79 -9.40
C THR A 345 24.76 1.54 -8.22
N ASN A 346 24.24 1.35 -7.01
CA ASN A 346 25.05 0.80 -5.92
C ASN A 346 25.15 -0.74 -6.10
N GLN A 347 26.36 -1.28 -5.95
CA GLN A 347 26.64 -2.72 -6.15
C GLN A 347 26.06 -3.61 -5.02
N VAL A 348 25.37 -3.04 -4.04
CA VAL A 348 24.82 -3.76 -2.88
C VAL A 348 23.34 -4.05 -3.10
N ALA A 349 22.95 -5.30 -2.87
CA ALA A 349 21.69 -5.93 -3.26
C ALA A 349 20.41 -5.44 -2.51
N VAL A 350 20.40 -4.22 -1.97
CA VAL A 350 19.21 -3.55 -1.44
C VAL A 350 19.32 -2.05 -1.74
N LEU A 351 18.70 -1.57 -2.82
CA LEU A 351 18.77 -0.16 -3.22
C LEU A 351 17.60 0.61 -2.63
N SER A 352 17.71 0.91 -1.33
CA SER A 352 16.98 2.06 -0.77
C SER A 352 17.52 3.32 -1.44
N ASN A 353 16.64 4.09 -2.07
CA ASN A 353 16.95 5.38 -2.65
C ASN A 353 16.41 6.45 -1.73
N ASP A 354 17.25 7.43 -1.41
CA ASP A 354 16.88 8.68 -0.72
C ASP A 354 17.29 9.81 -1.66
N ILE A 355 16.30 10.49 -2.23
CA ILE A 355 16.50 11.57 -3.20
C ILE A 355 16.09 12.88 -2.53
N GLU A 356 17.05 13.78 -2.41
CA GLU A 356 16.84 15.17 -2.02
C GLU A 356 16.42 15.99 -3.23
N ILE A 357 15.33 16.73 -3.07
CA ILE A 357 14.71 17.59 -4.08
C ILE A 357 14.81 19.03 -3.59
N GLY A 358 15.59 19.86 -4.27
CA GLY A 358 15.68 21.30 -4.04
C GLY A 358 15.00 22.08 -5.14
N PHE A 359 14.15 23.05 -4.82
CA PHE A 359 13.47 23.89 -5.80
C PHE A 359 13.50 25.37 -5.43
N GLU A 360 14.05 26.19 -6.33
CA GLU A 360 14.12 27.65 -6.21
C GLU A 360 13.21 28.30 -7.29
N PRO A 361 12.06 28.89 -6.92
CA PRO A 361 11.16 29.50 -7.89
C PRO A 361 11.78 30.74 -8.54
N ALA A 362 11.49 30.95 -9.82
CA ALA A 362 11.89 32.16 -10.53
C ALA A 362 11.26 33.41 -9.89
N THR A 363 11.88 34.59 -10.06
CA THR A 363 11.41 35.84 -9.45
C THR A 363 9.97 36.23 -9.83
N ASP A 364 9.51 35.86 -11.03
CA ASP A 364 8.15 36.08 -11.52
C ASP A 364 7.14 35.04 -10.99
N ALA A 365 7.62 33.92 -10.44
CA ALA A 365 6.85 32.83 -9.85
C ALA A 365 7.14 32.64 -8.35
N ALA A 366 7.71 33.66 -7.69
CA ALA A 366 8.15 33.59 -6.31
C ALA A 366 7.01 33.14 -5.37
N GLY A 367 7.26 32.07 -4.60
CA GLY A 367 6.31 31.48 -3.67
C GLY A 367 5.37 30.42 -4.26
N ALA A 368 5.43 30.12 -5.56
CA ALA A 368 4.71 28.99 -6.13
C ALA A 368 5.41 27.67 -5.75
N PRO A 369 4.75 26.75 -5.02
CA PRO A 369 5.39 25.52 -4.57
C PRO A 369 5.47 24.49 -5.70
N LEU A 370 6.52 23.68 -5.69
CA LEU A 370 6.67 22.58 -6.65
C LEU A 370 5.71 21.43 -6.29
N ARG A 371 4.93 20.98 -7.27
CA ARG A 371 4.03 19.84 -7.15
C ARG A 371 4.50 18.69 -8.05
N ILE A 372 4.60 17.49 -7.48
CA ILE A 372 4.84 16.25 -8.23
C ILE A 372 3.53 15.44 -8.22
N ALA A 373 3.02 15.12 -9.41
CA ALA A 373 1.76 14.41 -9.58
C ALA A 373 1.95 12.90 -9.48
N GLU A 374 2.94 12.37 -10.20
CA GLU A 374 3.12 10.94 -10.38
C GLU A 374 4.61 10.57 -10.39
N ILE A 375 4.87 9.32 -10.03
CA ILE A 375 6.19 8.69 -10.08
C ILE A 375 6.10 7.33 -10.76
N GLY A 376 7.11 6.98 -11.53
CA GLY A 376 7.25 5.65 -12.10
C GLY A 376 8.70 5.21 -12.17
N LEU A 377 8.90 3.94 -12.51
CA LEU A 377 10.21 3.33 -12.65
C LEU A 377 10.37 2.75 -14.06
N LEU A 378 11.43 3.18 -14.75
CA LEU A 378 11.80 2.70 -16.08
C LEU A 378 13.00 1.75 -15.96
N ASP A 379 12.83 0.52 -16.45
CA ASP A 379 13.91 -0.46 -16.55
C ASP A 379 14.77 -0.20 -17.81
N LEU A 380 16.04 0.15 -17.60
CA LEU A 380 17.02 0.42 -18.65
C LEU A 380 17.80 -0.85 -19.05
N SER A 381 17.53 -2.00 -18.43
CA SER A 381 18.24 -3.27 -18.70
C SER A 381 17.72 -4.04 -19.92
N LEU A 382 16.51 -3.73 -20.41
CA LEU A 382 15.89 -4.39 -21.57
C LEU A 382 16.47 -3.93 -22.94
N SER A 383 17.38 -2.96 -22.98
CA SER A 383 18.18 -2.66 -24.17
C SER A 383 19.46 -3.49 -24.20
N VAL A 384 19.47 -4.47 -25.09
CA VAL A 384 20.49 -5.52 -25.32
C VAL A 384 21.90 -4.94 -25.64
N ILE A 385 22.95 -5.62 -25.14
CA ILE A 385 24.41 -5.49 -25.46
C ILE A 385 25.20 -4.42 -24.68
N ASP A 386 26.16 -4.91 -23.89
CA ASP A 386 27.30 -4.24 -23.25
C ASP A 386 27.05 -3.06 -22.30
N ASP A 387 27.70 -3.13 -21.14
CA ASP A 387 27.57 -2.21 -20.00
C ASP A 387 27.90 -0.73 -20.31
N ARG A 388 28.49 -0.45 -21.47
CA ARG A 388 29.05 0.84 -21.91
C ARG A 388 28.28 1.51 -23.06
N SER A 389 27.19 0.93 -23.55
CA SER A 389 26.58 1.34 -24.84
C SER A 389 25.30 2.18 -24.74
N VAL A 390 24.69 2.36 -23.55
CA VAL A 390 23.46 3.16 -23.39
C VAL A 390 23.83 4.63 -23.13
N PRO A 391 23.58 5.54 -24.09
CA PRO A 391 23.84 6.97 -23.90
C PRO A 391 23.03 7.54 -22.73
N PRO A 392 23.56 8.55 -22.02
CA PRO A 392 22.80 9.25 -20.98
C PRO A 392 21.56 9.94 -21.56
N ILE A 393 20.53 10.11 -20.74
CA ILE A 393 19.33 10.88 -21.09
C ILE A 393 19.60 12.34 -20.74
N LEU A 394 19.34 13.26 -21.65
CA LEU A 394 19.37 14.71 -21.42
C LEU A 394 17.93 15.24 -21.36
N ASN A 395 17.48 15.69 -20.20
CA ASN A 395 16.12 16.18 -19.99
C ASN A 395 15.94 17.62 -20.49
N LEU A 396 14.70 18.01 -20.77
CA LEU A 396 14.36 19.40 -21.09
C LEU A 396 14.66 20.32 -19.89
N GLY A 397 15.42 21.39 -20.16
CA GLY A 397 15.87 22.36 -19.17
C GLY A 397 17.07 21.92 -18.34
N GLU A 398 17.55 20.68 -18.51
CA GLU A 398 18.71 20.16 -17.78
C GLU A 398 19.99 20.89 -18.19
N CYS A 399 20.75 21.38 -17.20
CA CYS A 399 22.05 22.00 -17.38
C CYS A 399 23.13 21.04 -16.90
N VAL A 400 23.98 20.58 -17.82
CA VAL A 400 25.09 19.67 -17.52
C VAL A 400 26.41 20.41 -17.59
N PHE A 401 27.19 20.37 -16.51
CA PHE A 401 28.55 20.92 -16.45
C PHE A 401 29.59 19.83 -16.71
N LEU A 402 30.56 20.09 -17.58
CA LEU A 402 31.44 19.06 -18.14
C LEU A 402 32.85 19.02 -17.51
N GLY A 403 33.15 19.95 -16.59
CA GLY A 403 34.48 20.10 -15.97
C GLY A 403 34.65 19.55 -14.55
N THR A 404 33.57 19.42 -13.77
CA THR A 404 33.65 19.28 -12.31
C THR A 404 32.92 18.07 -11.73
N GLU A 405 31.93 17.50 -12.43
CA GLU A 405 31.09 16.42 -11.90
C GLU A 405 31.16 15.14 -12.77
N ASP A 406 31.13 13.97 -12.11
CA ASP A 406 31.08 12.64 -12.77
C ASP A 406 29.97 12.46 -13.83
N PRO A 407 28.72 12.97 -13.69
CA PRO A 407 27.67 12.78 -14.69
C PRO A 407 27.96 13.44 -16.05
N GLY A 408 28.65 14.59 -16.09
CA GLY A 408 28.98 15.27 -17.35
C GLY A 408 29.88 14.43 -18.27
N ARG A 409 30.75 13.60 -17.68
CA ARG A 409 31.64 12.71 -18.43
C ARG A 409 30.90 11.62 -19.20
N ALA A 410 29.70 11.24 -18.75
CA ALA A 410 28.91 10.20 -19.41
C ALA A 410 28.45 10.59 -20.82
N PHE A 411 28.41 11.88 -21.12
CA PHE A 411 28.01 12.44 -22.41
C PHE A 411 29.18 12.51 -23.40
N LEU A 412 30.42 12.52 -22.91
CA LEU A 412 31.63 12.72 -23.71
C LEU A 412 32.07 11.40 -24.34
N GLY A 413 32.14 11.38 -25.68
CA GLY A 413 32.68 10.29 -26.48
C GLY A 413 34.16 10.46 -26.79
N SER A 414 34.56 10.08 -28.00
CA SER A 414 35.93 10.25 -28.48
C SER A 414 36.30 11.73 -28.70
N GLY A 415 37.59 12.05 -28.59
CA GLY A 415 38.12 13.38 -28.91
C GLY A 415 38.10 14.40 -27.77
N TRP A 416 37.70 14.02 -26.55
CA TRP A 416 37.69 14.90 -25.37
C TRP A 416 38.79 14.58 -24.34
N HIS A 417 39.23 15.61 -23.63
CA HIS A 417 40.04 15.49 -22.42
C HIS A 417 39.46 16.43 -21.35
N VAL A 418 39.14 15.88 -20.18
CA VAL A 418 38.58 16.64 -19.07
C VAL A 418 39.73 17.18 -18.22
N GLU A 419 39.90 18.51 -18.19
CA GLU A 419 40.88 19.20 -17.38
C GLU A 419 40.15 19.98 -16.27
N PRO A 420 40.19 19.52 -15.00
CA PRO A 420 39.50 20.18 -13.89
C PRO A 420 39.90 21.65 -13.72
N GLU A 421 41.14 22.00 -14.09
CA GLU A 421 41.69 23.36 -14.02
C GLU A 421 41.05 24.33 -15.01
N LEU A 422 40.50 23.81 -16.12
CA LEU A 422 39.82 24.61 -17.15
C LEU A 422 38.30 24.70 -16.94
N GLY A 423 37.75 24.00 -15.93
CA GLY A 423 36.31 24.02 -15.67
C GLY A 423 35.44 23.41 -16.79
N GLY A 424 36.01 22.59 -17.69
CA GLY A 424 35.29 21.99 -18.81
C GLY A 424 36.01 20.84 -19.50
N ALA A 425 35.46 20.38 -20.63
CA ALA A 425 36.04 19.36 -21.49
C ALA A 425 36.72 20.00 -22.71
N ARG A 426 38.02 19.75 -22.89
CA ARG A 426 38.81 20.24 -24.04
C ARG A 426 38.79 19.24 -25.19
N ASN A 427 38.63 19.69 -26.42
CA ASN A 427 38.86 18.81 -27.57
C ASN A 427 40.36 18.56 -27.79
N VAL A 428 40.75 17.29 -27.97
CA VAL A 428 42.14 16.88 -28.29
C VAL A 428 42.32 16.52 -29.76
N LEU A 429 41.23 16.38 -30.49
CA LEU A 429 41.18 16.10 -31.93
C LEU A 429 40.40 17.19 -32.65
N ALA A 430 40.52 17.24 -33.98
CA ALA A 430 39.69 18.11 -34.83
C ALA A 430 38.20 17.79 -34.70
N GLU A 431 37.89 16.53 -34.37
CA GLU A 431 36.55 16.02 -34.17
C GLU A 431 36.40 15.49 -32.74
N ALA A 432 35.38 15.96 -32.03
CA ALA A 432 35.05 15.48 -30.69
C ALA A 432 33.55 15.14 -30.60
N GLN A 433 33.22 14.05 -29.93
CA GLN A 433 31.88 13.45 -30.01
C GLN A 433 31.10 13.56 -28.71
N ILE A 434 29.81 13.86 -28.79
CA ILE A 434 28.88 13.82 -27.66
C ILE A 434 27.71 12.91 -28.03
N SER A 435 27.29 12.08 -27.08
CA SER A 435 26.16 11.15 -27.27
C SER A 435 25.15 11.27 -26.14
N PHE A 436 23.86 11.38 -26.48
CA PHE A 436 22.75 11.38 -25.53
C PHE A 436 21.44 10.94 -26.16
N CYS A 437 20.48 10.58 -25.33
CA CYS A 437 19.08 10.36 -25.70
C CYS A 437 18.22 11.54 -25.22
N THR A 438 17.19 11.90 -25.98
CA THR A 438 16.20 12.90 -25.58
C THR A 438 14.88 12.23 -25.20
N PRO A 439 13.99 12.90 -24.43
CA PRO A 439 12.66 12.39 -24.14
C PRO A 439 11.87 12.09 -25.43
N GLU A 440 11.14 10.96 -25.49
CA GLU A 440 10.51 10.44 -26.72
C GLU A 440 9.48 11.40 -27.37
N MET A 441 8.89 12.31 -26.59
CA MET A 441 7.79 13.20 -27.01
C MET A 441 8.19 14.69 -27.09
N ALA A 442 9.49 14.99 -27.07
CA ALA A 442 9.96 16.37 -27.17
C ALA A 442 10.03 16.85 -28.64
N SER A 443 9.68 18.11 -28.87
CA SER A 443 9.76 18.78 -30.17
C SER A 443 10.45 20.14 -30.06
N ASP A 444 10.85 20.69 -31.20
CA ASP A 444 11.56 21.97 -31.32
C ASP A 444 12.83 21.99 -30.47
N LEU A 445 13.58 20.88 -30.53
CA LEU A 445 14.76 20.64 -29.70
C LEU A 445 15.93 21.53 -30.13
N VAL A 446 16.49 22.25 -29.16
CA VAL A 446 17.69 23.09 -29.31
C VAL A 446 18.66 22.73 -28.21
N LEU A 447 19.88 22.32 -28.59
CA LEU A 447 20.98 22.16 -27.64
C LEU A 447 21.76 23.48 -27.58
N ARG A 448 21.74 24.13 -26.43
CA ARG A 448 22.58 25.29 -26.13
C ARG A 448 23.87 24.80 -25.51
N VAL A 449 25.01 25.20 -26.07
CA VAL A 449 26.35 24.84 -25.57
C VAL A 449 27.16 26.09 -25.25
N CYS A 450 27.91 26.07 -24.16
CA CYS A 450 28.83 27.12 -23.76
C CYS A 450 30.26 26.70 -24.11
N ILE A 451 30.93 27.47 -24.95
CA ILE A 451 32.25 27.14 -25.48
C ILE A 451 33.23 28.31 -25.33
N GLU A 452 34.51 27.98 -25.16
CA GLU A 452 35.60 28.94 -25.02
C GLU A 452 36.82 28.50 -25.84
N PRO A 453 37.31 29.29 -26.81
CA PRO A 453 38.58 29.02 -27.48
C PRO A 453 39.73 28.96 -26.46
N LEU A 454 40.57 27.94 -26.53
CA LEU A 454 41.69 27.79 -25.58
C LEU A 454 42.82 28.80 -25.85
N PHE A 455 42.94 29.24 -27.10
CA PHE A 455 43.98 30.16 -27.56
C PHE A 455 43.34 31.33 -28.29
N ASP A 456 43.99 32.48 -28.24
CA ASP A 456 43.61 33.66 -29.02
C ASP A 456 43.65 33.35 -30.53
N PRO A 457 42.83 34.03 -31.36
CA PRO A 457 42.83 33.84 -32.80
C PRO A 457 44.23 34.04 -33.39
N VAL A 458 44.74 33.01 -34.07
CA VAL A 458 46.06 33.09 -34.72
C VAL A 458 46.00 34.12 -35.86
N PRO A 459 46.91 35.11 -35.94
CA PRO A 459 46.90 36.11 -37.00
C PRO A 459 46.90 35.47 -38.41
N GLY A 460 45.93 35.84 -39.25
CA GLY A 460 45.76 35.31 -40.61
C GLY A 460 45.03 33.97 -40.71
N PHE A 461 44.50 33.45 -39.59
CA PHE A 461 43.65 32.26 -39.53
C PHE A 461 42.33 32.56 -38.82
N ARG A 462 41.26 31.89 -39.23
CA ARG A 462 39.95 31.91 -38.57
C ARG A 462 39.71 30.60 -37.86
N HIS A 463 39.23 30.67 -36.62
CA HIS A 463 38.75 29.50 -35.89
C HIS A 463 37.34 29.17 -36.39
N PHE A 464 37.23 28.07 -37.12
CA PHE A 464 35.95 27.58 -37.61
C PHE A 464 35.45 26.45 -36.72
N PHE A 465 34.18 26.56 -36.32
CA PHE A 465 33.48 25.58 -35.52
C PHE A 465 32.21 25.13 -36.23
N ALA A 466 32.01 23.83 -36.32
CA ALA A 466 30.77 23.27 -36.84
C ALA A 466 30.32 22.07 -36.01
N VAL A 467 29.01 21.85 -35.94
CA VAL A 467 28.44 20.64 -35.33
C VAL A 467 27.66 19.89 -36.38
N SER A 468 27.92 18.59 -36.49
CA SER A 468 27.23 17.70 -37.42
C SER A 468 26.65 16.48 -36.72
N GLU A 469 25.58 15.93 -37.28
CA GLU A 469 25.02 14.62 -36.92
C GLU A 469 24.81 13.80 -38.18
N ASP A 470 25.21 12.52 -38.19
CA ASP A 470 25.08 11.62 -39.34
C ASP A 470 25.59 12.23 -40.68
N GLY A 471 26.64 13.08 -40.60
CA GLY A 471 27.25 13.77 -41.75
C GLY A 471 26.58 15.08 -42.18
N ASN A 472 25.46 15.48 -41.57
CA ASN A 472 24.77 16.74 -41.86
C ASN A 472 25.21 17.82 -40.87
N ILE A 473 25.61 19.00 -41.38
CA ILE A 473 26.01 20.14 -40.54
C ILE A 473 24.75 20.86 -40.04
N HIS A 474 24.58 20.93 -38.71
CA HIS A 474 23.47 21.62 -38.04
C HIS A 474 23.78 23.09 -37.76
N THR A 475 25.03 23.37 -37.37
CA THR A 475 25.50 24.73 -37.13
C THR A 475 26.94 24.85 -37.61
N ALA A 476 27.30 26.04 -38.07
CA ALA A 476 28.64 26.39 -38.50
C ALA A 476 28.86 27.88 -38.24
N VAL A 477 29.85 28.21 -37.42
CA VAL A 477 30.16 29.57 -37.00
C VAL A 477 31.67 29.80 -36.95
N GLN A 478 32.07 31.05 -37.07
CA GLN A 478 33.41 31.49 -36.72
C GLN A 478 33.44 31.80 -35.21
N LEU A 479 34.44 31.28 -34.50
CA LEU A 479 34.64 31.54 -33.07
C LEU A 479 35.63 32.68 -32.88
N ASP A 480 35.14 33.82 -32.43
CA ASP A 480 35.97 35.00 -32.13
C ASP A 480 36.29 35.13 -30.63
N GLY A 481 35.64 34.33 -29.78
CA GLY A 481 35.80 34.34 -28.32
C GLY A 481 34.83 33.40 -27.62
N ALA A 482 34.83 33.44 -26.28
CA ALA A 482 33.89 32.66 -25.48
C ALA A 482 32.43 33.07 -25.75
N GLY A 483 31.53 32.10 -25.82
CA GLY A 483 30.13 32.36 -26.13
C GLY A 483 29.24 31.13 -26.09
N GLU A 484 27.98 31.36 -26.45
CA GLU A 484 26.93 30.35 -26.44
C GLU A 484 26.49 30.08 -27.88
N ILE A 485 26.33 28.80 -28.21
CA ILE A 485 25.86 28.35 -29.51
C ILE A 485 24.59 27.54 -29.32
N GLU A 486 23.58 27.84 -30.13
CA GLU A 486 22.35 27.07 -30.23
C GLU A 486 22.41 26.14 -31.45
N ILE A 487 22.16 24.86 -31.22
CA ILE A 487 22.20 23.80 -32.22
C ILE A 487 20.79 23.22 -32.34
N ALA A 488 20.14 23.47 -33.47
CA ALA A 488 18.83 22.88 -33.75
C ALA A 488 18.98 21.38 -34.03
N LEU A 489 18.34 20.56 -33.21
CA LEU A 489 18.35 19.10 -33.36
C LEU A 489 17.20 18.67 -34.26
N PRO A 490 17.41 17.74 -35.22
CA PRO A 490 16.36 17.25 -36.07
C PRO A 490 15.34 16.49 -35.21
N ARG A 491 14.06 16.51 -35.62
CA ARG A 491 12.97 15.85 -34.89
C ARG A 491 13.21 14.34 -34.91
N GLN A 492 13.72 13.77 -33.83
CA GLN A 492 14.00 12.33 -33.73
C GLN A 492 12.83 11.60 -33.07
N SER A 493 12.28 10.61 -33.76
CA SER A 493 11.33 9.64 -33.20
C SER A 493 12.08 8.59 -32.39
N GLY A 494 11.86 8.54 -31.07
CA GLY A 494 12.05 7.38 -30.19
C GLY A 494 13.45 6.72 -30.11
N ARG A 495 14.08 6.80 -28.93
CA ARG A 495 15.20 5.98 -28.43
C ARG A 495 16.53 5.93 -29.21
N LYS A 496 16.63 6.49 -30.41
CA LYS A 496 17.93 6.57 -31.12
C LYS A 496 18.82 7.61 -30.39
N PRO A 497 20.10 7.28 -30.09
CA PRO A 497 21.06 8.26 -29.61
C PRO A 497 21.21 9.39 -30.62
N SER A 498 21.22 10.63 -30.14
CA SER A 498 21.80 11.75 -30.87
C SER A 498 23.32 11.69 -30.71
N ASN A 499 24.05 11.67 -31.83
CA ASN A 499 25.50 11.58 -31.86
C ASN A 499 26.08 12.82 -32.56
N LEU A 500 26.36 13.85 -31.77
CA LEU A 500 26.87 15.11 -32.27
C LEU A 500 28.40 15.06 -32.39
N VAL A 501 28.91 15.48 -33.54
CA VAL A 501 30.34 15.63 -33.80
C VAL A 501 30.67 17.11 -33.90
N PHE A 502 31.55 17.56 -33.02
CA PHE A 502 32.06 18.91 -32.93
C PHE A 502 33.35 19.00 -33.73
N HIS A 503 33.33 19.80 -34.79
CA HIS A 503 34.43 20.05 -35.71
C HIS A 503 35.07 21.38 -35.37
N SER A 504 36.39 21.41 -35.15
CA SER A 504 37.10 22.62 -34.75
C SER A 504 38.49 22.71 -35.37
N VAL A 505 38.65 23.66 -36.31
CA VAL A 505 39.88 23.82 -37.11
C VAL A 505 40.23 25.29 -37.37
N TYR A 506 41.52 25.55 -37.55
CA TYR A 506 42.00 26.83 -38.08
C TYR A 506 42.03 26.82 -39.61
N VAL A 507 41.41 27.83 -40.23
CA VAL A 507 41.34 28.01 -41.68
C VAL A 507 42.09 29.29 -42.09
N PRO A 508 43.02 29.25 -43.05
CA PRO A 508 43.74 30.45 -43.51
C PRO A 508 42.79 31.46 -44.18
N GLU A 509 43.01 32.77 -43.96
CA GLU A 509 42.17 33.83 -44.54
C GLU A 509 42.39 34.04 -46.05
N THR A 510 43.57 33.67 -46.56
CA THR A 510 43.91 33.82 -47.99
C THR A 510 43.88 32.48 -48.70
N SER A 511 42.92 32.32 -49.60
CA SER A 511 42.75 31.16 -50.49
C SER A 511 43.94 31.04 -51.46
N GLY A 512 44.94 30.24 -51.11
CA GLY A 512 46.09 30.02 -52.01
C GLY A 512 47.10 28.96 -51.56
N THR A 513 47.08 28.54 -50.29
CA THR A 513 47.90 27.44 -49.81
C THR A 513 47.02 26.40 -49.12
N SER A 514 47.06 25.16 -49.62
CA SER A 514 46.52 23.97 -48.96
C SER A 514 47.38 23.66 -47.72
N ALA A 515 47.35 24.53 -46.72
CA ALA A 515 47.85 24.21 -45.40
C ALA A 515 46.89 23.17 -44.79
N ALA A 516 47.44 22.10 -44.22
CA ALA A 516 46.65 21.12 -43.52
C ALA A 516 45.86 21.80 -42.39
N ALA A 517 44.54 21.61 -42.36
CA ALA A 517 43.68 22.13 -41.29
C ALA A 517 44.26 21.69 -39.94
N THR A 518 44.63 22.66 -39.12
CA THR A 518 45.22 22.40 -37.80
C THR A 518 44.10 22.43 -36.76
N VAL A 519 44.16 21.51 -35.78
CA VAL A 519 43.15 21.43 -34.71
C VAL A 519 43.10 22.77 -33.97
N ALA A 520 41.92 23.37 -33.88
CA ALA A 520 41.68 24.53 -33.04
C ALA A 520 41.08 24.05 -31.72
N ALA A 521 41.83 24.20 -30.63
CA ALA A 521 41.39 23.73 -29.31
C ALA A 521 40.36 24.71 -28.69
N PHE A 522 39.30 24.17 -28.12
CA PHE A 522 38.27 24.86 -27.36
C PHE A 522 37.87 24.02 -26.14
N VAL A 523 37.28 24.67 -25.15
CA VAL A 523 36.73 24.08 -23.94
C VAL A 523 35.21 24.17 -24.04
N LEU A 524 34.54 23.03 -23.85
CA LEU A 524 33.10 22.95 -23.67
C LEU A 524 32.80 22.91 -22.17
N THR A 525 32.14 23.94 -21.65
CA THR A 525 31.94 24.12 -20.20
C THR A 525 30.61 23.55 -19.74
N SER A 526 29.53 23.84 -20.47
CA SER A 526 28.19 23.34 -20.15
C SER A 526 27.31 23.16 -21.38
N MET A 527 26.25 22.38 -21.20
CA MET A 527 25.18 22.23 -22.19
C MET A 527 23.80 22.22 -21.55
N GLU A 528 22.80 22.72 -22.28
CA GLU A 528 21.40 22.79 -21.88
C GLU A 528 20.49 22.36 -23.04
N LEU A 529 19.53 21.47 -22.80
CA LEU A 529 18.54 21.07 -23.80
C LEU A 529 17.26 21.89 -23.64
N ARG A 530 16.85 22.60 -24.68
CA ARG A 530 15.60 23.37 -24.74
C ARG A 530 14.62 22.76 -25.73
N GLY A 531 13.33 22.96 -25.50
CA GLY A 531 12.28 22.45 -26.37
C GLY A 531 10.89 22.49 -25.71
N ARG A 532 9.95 21.76 -26.31
CA ARG A 532 8.57 21.61 -25.82
C ARG A 532 8.19 20.14 -25.77
N GLU A 533 7.51 19.72 -24.71
CA GLU A 533 6.92 18.38 -24.63
C GLU A 533 5.57 18.39 -25.37
N ALA A 534 5.31 17.39 -26.24
CA ALA A 534 4.06 17.31 -27.00
C ALA A 534 2.84 17.08 -26.09
N ILE A 535 1.70 17.73 -26.41
CA ILE A 535 0.49 17.77 -25.57
C ILE A 535 -0.30 16.44 -25.62
N ASP A 536 0.05 15.49 -26.50
CA ASP A 536 -0.71 14.24 -26.73
C ASP A 536 -0.50 13.15 -25.67
N ALA A 537 0.10 13.46 -24.51
CA ALA A 537 -0.08 12.59 -23.35
C ALA A 537 -1.60 12.47 -23.08
N PRO A 538 -2.14 11.26 -22.86
CA PRO A 538 -3.57 11.09 -22.63
C PRO A 538 -4.02 12.10 -21.58
N PRO A 539 -5.11 12.86 -21.82
CA PRO A 539 -5.56 13.83 -20.84
C PRO A 539 -5.85 13.07 -19.55
N PHE A 540 -5.03 13.31 -18.53
CA PHE A 540 -5.44 13.04 -17.17
C PHE A 540 -6.67 13.90 -16.94
N LEU A 541 -7.83 13.26 -17.02
CA LEU A 541 -9.07 13.88 -16.59
C LEU A 541 -8.84 14.31 -15.13
N PRO A 542 -9.10 15.57 -14.77
CA PRO A 542 -9.04 15.97 -13.37
C PRO A 542 -10.03 15.06 -12.61
N LYS A 543 -9.50 14.24 -11.70
CA LYS A 543 -10.35 13.75 -10.62
C LYS A 543 -10.75 14.99 -9.84
N ALA A 544 -12.06 15.10 -9.56
CA ALA A 544 -12.57 16.21 -8.78
C ALA A 544 -11.85 16.27 -7.42
N GLN A 545 -11.26 17.43 -7.14
CA GLN A 545 -10.65 17.71 -5.85
C GLN A 545 -11.75 17.90 -4.80
N ALA A 546 -11.92 16.91 -3.93
CA ALA A 546 -12.74 17.04 -2.74
C ALA A 546 -11.92 17.70 -1.60
N ARG A 547 -11.78 19.02 -1.63
CA ARG A 547 -11.58 19.74 -0.34
C ARG A 547 -12.93 19.67 0.39
N PRO A 548 -12.98 19.33 1.69
CA PRO A 548 -14.21 19.58 2.44
C PRO A 548 -14.45 21.10 2.36
N SER A 549 -15.58 21.49 1.75
CA SER A 549 -15.83 22.90 1.51
C SER A 549 -15.73 23.66 2.86
N PRO A 550 -15.04 24.82 2.93
CA PRO A 550 -15.02 25.66 4.13
C PRO A 550 -16.42 25.91 4.69
N ARG A 551 -17.42 25.88 3.80
CA ARG A 551 -18.85 25.98 4.10
C ARG A 551 -19.37 24.85 4.98
N PHE A 552 -18.98 23.58 4.76
CA PHE A 552 -19.44 22.46 5.59
C PHE A 552 -18.93 22.57 7.04
N ARG A 553 -17.63 22.85 7.23
CA ARG A 553 -17.07 23.06 8.58
C ARG A 553 -17.75 24.23 9.29
N SER A 554 -18.07 25.29 8.56
CA SER A 554 -18.85 26.40 9.09
C SER A 554 -20.25 25.96 9.52
N LEU A 555 -20.97 25.16 8.73
CA LEU A 555 -22.31 24.65 9.06
C LEU A 555 -22.28 23.73 10.29
N ILE A 556 -21.32 22.82 10.40
CA ILE A 556 -21.13 21.98 11.59
C ILE A 556 -20.80 22.83 12.83
N GLY A 557 -19.93 23.83 12.69
CA GLY A 557 -19.59 24.75 13.77
C GLY A 557 -20.80 25.56 14.26
N GLN A 558 -21.58 26.12 13.34
CA GLN A 558 -22.82 26.85 13.64
C GLN A 558 -23.87 25.94 14.29
N GLY A 559 -24.09 24.74 13.72
CA GLY A 559 -25.02 23.76 14.26
C GLY A 559 -24.64 23.32 15.68
N LYS A 560 -23.34 23.08 15.94
CA LYS A 560 -22.83 22.75 17.27
C LYS A 560 -23.08 23.89 18.27
N ALA A 561 -22.88 25.14 17.88
CA ALA A 561 -23.15 26.29 18.75
C ALA A 561 -24.65 26.38 19.13
N LEU A 562 -25.55 26.18 18.15
CA LEU A 562 -27.00 26.18 18.37
C LEU A 562 -27.48 25.02 19.24
N LEU A 563 -26.79 23.86 19.21
CA LEU A 563 -27.14 22.74 20.07
C LEU A 563 -26.92 23.04 21.56
N VAL A 564 -25.99 23.93 21.89
CA VAL A 564 -25.60 24.27 23.27
C VAL A 564 -26.33 25.50 23.82
N SER A 565 -26.83 26.40 22.95
CA SER A 565 -27.57 27.60 23.36
C SER A 565 -29.00 27.31 23.84
N ASP A 566 -29.51 28.14 24.75
CA ASP A 566 -30.92 28.11 25.19
C ASP A 566 -31.81 28.65 24.07
N ARG A 567 -32.71 27.82 23.53
CA ARG A 567 -33.37 28.04 22.23
C ARG A 567 -34.76 28.65 22.41
N GLY A 568 -34.91 29.93 22.04
CA GLY A 568 -36.21 30.55 21.74
C GLY A 568 -36.69 30.23 20.32
N ALA A 569 -37.86 30.77 19.92
CA ALA A 569 -38.47 30.50 18.61
C ALA A 569 -37.55 30.84 17.40
N GLY A 570 -36.74 31.90 17.49
CA GLY A 570 -35.77 32.27 16.44
C GLY A 570 -34.65 31.24 16.23
N GLY A 571 -34.17 30.61 17.30
CA GLY A 571 -33.13 29.57 17.23
C GLY A 571 -33.61 28.27 16.58
N MET A 572 -34.93 28.01 16.56
CA MET A 572 -35.49 26.84 15.87
C MET A 572 -35.55 27.04 14.35
N VAL A 573 -35.75 28.28 13.88
CA VAL A 573 -35.72 28.63 12.45
C VAL A 573 -34.30 28.50 11.90
N GLU A 574 -33.31 29.04 12.63
CA GLU A 574 -31.89 28.93 12.26
C GLU A 574 -31.43 27.48 12.22
N LEU A 575 -31.85 26.66 13.18
CA LEU A 575 -31.50 25.24 13.23
C LEU A 575 -32.09 24.46 12.05
N ALA A 576 -33.34 24.75 11.67
CA ALA A 576 -33.98 24.14 10.50
C ALA A 576 -33.26 24.54 9.20
N ALA A 577 -32.85 25.81 9.07
CA ALA A 577 -32.07 26.29 7.92
C ALA A 577 -30.72 25.57 7.80
N ILE A 578 -29.98 25.41 8.92
CA ILE A 578 -28.71 24.68 8.93
C ILE A 578 -28.91 23.21 8.56
N CYS A 579 -29.96 22.55 9.06
CA CYS A 579 -30.24 21.16 8.70
C CYS A 579 -30.54 21.01 7.21
N GLN A 580 -31.29 21.94 6.62
CA GLN A 580 -31.60 21.96 5.19
C GLN A 580 -30.34 22.18 4.34
N GLU A 581 -29.49 23.14 4.72
CA GLU A 581 -28.22 23.38 4.03
C GLU A 581 -27.27 22.17 4.13
N LEU A 582 -27.23 21.50 5.29
CA LEU A 582 -26.48 20.25 5.46
C LEU A 582 -27.05 19.13 4.59
N ALA A 583 -28.37 19.03 4.45
CA ALA A 583 -29.03 18.04 3.60
C ALA A 583 -28.64 18.22 2.13
N GLU A 584 -28.77 19.44 1.63
CA GLU A 584 -28.42 19.81 0.25
C GLU A 584 -26.93 19.54 -0.02
N PHE A 585 -26.07 19.83 0.96
CA PHE A 585 -24.65 19.51 0.86
C PHE A 585 -24.40 17.99 0.77
N ILE A 586 -25.01 17.19 1.66
CA ILE A 586 -24.86 15.73 1.68
C ILE A 586 -25.41 15.09 0.39
N GLU A 587 -26.52 15.62 -0.13
CA GLU A 587 -27.16 15.14 -1.36
C GLU A 587 -26.29 15.38 -2.59
N THR A 588 -25.62 16.53 -2.66
CA THR A 588 -24.84 16.97 -3.84
C THR A 588 -23.36 16.63 -3.79
N CYS A 589 -22.82 16.22 -2.63
CA CYS A 589 -21.40 15.90 -2.47
C CYS A 589 -21.02 14.51 -3.01
N ASP A 590 -19.77 14.35 -3.45
CA ASP A 590 -19.23 13.10 -3.99
C ASP A 590 -18.89 12.06 -2.91
N ALA A 591 -18.53 10.85 -3.34
CA ALA A 591 -18.17 9.74 -2.44
C ALA A 591 -16.99 10.05 -1.50
N LYS A 592 -15.99 10.83 -1.95
CA LYS A 592 -14.83 11.19 -1.14
C LYS A 592 -15.22 12.19 -0.05
N ALA A 593 -16.04 13.18 -0.40
CA ALA A 593 -16.58 14.16 0.54
C ALA A 593 -17.40 13.47 1.62
N LEU A 594 -18.29 12.53 1.27
CA LEU A 594 -19.06 11.74 2.24
C LEU A 594 -18.17 10.97 3.23
N VAL A 595 -17.06 10.38 2.75
CA VAL A 595 -16.04 9.76 3.61
C VAL A 595 -15.43 10.79 4.55
N LEU A 596 -15.02 11.96 4.06
CA LEU A 596 -14.48 13.02 4.91
C LEU A 596 -15.47 13.49 5.99
N LEU A 597 -16.78 13.47 5.70
CA LEU A 597 -17.81 13.79 6.69
C LEU A 597 -17.84 12.78 7.85
N ALA A 598 -17.67 11.51 7.53
CA ALA A 598 -17.68 10.43 8.50
C ALA A 598 -16.34 10.30 9.26
N SER A 599 -15.22 10.78 8.70
CA SER A 599 -13.89 10.66 9.30
C SER A 599 -13.57 11.72 10.36
N GLU A 600 -14.35 12.79 10.46
CA GLU A 600 -14.13 13.82 11.49
C GLU A 600 -14.81 13.43 12.81
N LYS A 601 -13.99 13.26 13.86
CA LYS A 601 -14.46 12.88 15.19
C LYS A 601 -15.48 13.89 15.73
N GLY A 602 -16.67 13.40 16.06
CA GLY A 602 -17.76 14.20 16.61
C GLY A 602 -18.69 14.86 15.57
N THR A 603 -18.36 14.80 14.28
CA THR A 603 -19.25 15.32 13.22
C THR A 603 -20.55 14.53 13.16
N LEU A 604 -20.48 13.19 13.24
CA LEU A 604 -21.67 12.35 13.32
C LEU A 604 -22.55 12.67 14.55
N ASP A 605 -21.94 12.96 15.70
CA ASP A 605 -22.67 13.33 16.92
C ASP A 605 -23.44 14.65 16.75
N VAL A 606 -22.82 15.63 16.08
CA VAL A 606 -23.47 16.90 15.76
C VAL A 606 -24.63 16.70 14.79
N ILE A 607 -24.44 15.92 13.72
CA ILE A 607 -25.48 15.60 12.73
C ILE A 607 -26.69 14.93 13.41
N VAL A 608 -26.44 13.90 14.23
CA VAL A 608 -27.49 13.20 14.98
C VAL A 608 -28.16 14.12 16.01
N GLY A 609 -27.39 14.98 16.68
CA GLY A 609 -27.90 15.97 17.63
C GLY A 609 -28.81 17.02 16.99
N LEU A 610 -28.43 17.50 15.80
CA LEU A 610 -29.21 18.45 15.00
C LEU A 610 -30.53 17.84 14.56
N GLY A 611 -30.49 16.65 13.95
CA GLY A 611 -31.71 15.97 13.51
C GLY A 611 -32.68 15.70 14.65
N HIS A 612 -32.14 15.35 15.82
CA HIS A 612 -32.95 15.22 17.03
C HIS A 612 -33.64 16.52 17.46
N ALA A 613 -32.92 17.63 17.44
CA ALA A 613 -33.47 18.92 17.84
C ALA A 613 -34.60 19.37 16.89
N VAL A 614 -34.49 19.11 15.60
CA VAL A 614 -35.56 19.37 14.62
C VAL A 614 -36.79 18.53 14.91
N GLN A 615 -36.62 17.22 15.17
CA GLN A 615 -37.74 16.30 15.39
C GLN A 615 -38.62 16.67 16.59
N LYS A 616 -38.03 17.21 17.67
CA LYS A 616 -38.79 17.67 18.86
C LYS A 616 -39.53 18.99 18.66
N ALA A 617 -39.22 19.74 17.61
CA ALA A 617 -39.65 21.12 17.45
C ALA A 617 -41.11 21.30 17.00
N GLU A 618 -41.78 20.25 16.52
CA GLU A 618 -43.04 20.33 15.76
C GLU A 618 -43.05 21.48 14.72
N ALA A 619 -41.91 21.77 14.09
CA ALA A 619 -41.78 22.86 13.14
C ALA A 619 -42.33 22.44 11.76
N VAL A 620 -43.61 22.74 11.56
CA VAL A 620 -44.24 23.27 10.34
C VAL A 620 -43.47 23.03 9.03
N GLY A 621 -44.00 22.11 8.19
CA GLY A 621 -43.77 22.12 6.74
C GLY A 621 -42.53 21.41 6.18
N PHE A 622 -41.75 20.69 6.99
CA PHE A 622 -40.39 20.25 6.60
C PHE A 622 -40.28 18.87 5.92
N MET A 623 -41.25 18.48 5.08
CA MET A 623 -41.26 17.14 4.47
C MET A 623 -41.39 17.08 2.95
N SER A 624 -41.39 18.19 2.20
CA SER A 624 -41.75 18.14 0.77
C SER A 624 -40.70 18.59 -0.27
N ALA A 625 -39.45 18.93 0.10
CA ALA A 625 -38.53 19.53 -0.87
C ALA A 625 -37.31 18.69 -1.29
N VAL A 626 -36.90 17.69 -0.51
CA VAL A 626 -35.83 16.78 -0.97
C VAL A 626 -36.47 15.71 -1.84
N SER A 627 -36.56 15.98 -3.15
CA SER A 627 -36.96 14.98 -4.13
C SER A 627 -35.87 13.90 -4.18
N TRP A 628 -36.16 12.73 -3.63
CA TRP A 628 -35.29 11.54 -3.60
C TRP A 628 -34.99 10.93 -4.99
N THR A 629 -34.97 11.76 -6.04
CA THR A 629 -35.08 11.35 -7.45
C THR A 629 -33.85 11.68 -8.28
N GLY A 630 -32.77 12.17 -7.67
CA GLY A 630 -31.52 12.49 -8.36
C GLY A 630 -30.32 11.83 -7.70
N TRP A 631 -30.28 10.49 -7.61
CA TRP A 631 -29.05 9.83 -7.16
C TRP A 631 -27.96 10.10 -8.20
N PRO A 632 -26.82 10.71 -7.83
CA PRO A 632 -25.65 10.68 -8.70
C PRO A 632 -25.29 9.22 -9.00
N ARG A 633 -24.67 8.94 -10.14
CA ARG A 633 -24.16 7.59 -10.48
C ARG A 633 -22.92 7.28 -9.62
N ASP A 634 -23.10 7.18 -8.32
CA ASP A 634 -22.05 6.84 -7.37
C ASP A 634 -21.94 5.33 -7.16
N ARG A 635 -20.86 4.91 -6.50
CA ARG A 635 -20.75 3.55 -5.98
C ARG A 635 -21.92 3.24 -5.01
N PRO A 636 -22.42 1.99 -4.94
CA PRO A 636 -23.50 1.60 -4.04
C PRO A 636 -23.25 1.95 -2.56
N GLU A 637 -22.00 1.87 -2.11
CA GLU A 637 -21.58 2.11 -0.73
C GLU A 637 -21.65 3.61 -0.37
N ALA A 638 -21.26 4.48 -1.30
CA ALA A 638 -21.38 5.93 -1.14
C ALA A 638 -22.84 6.37 -1.09
N SER A 639 -23.67 5.76 -1.94
CA SER A 639 -25.12 5.91 -1.93
C SER A 639 -25.73 5.49 -0.58
N ALA A 640 -25.30 4.34 -0.04
CA ALA A 640 -25.73 3.89 1.27
C ALA A 640 -25.31 4.86 2.39
N LEU A 641 -24.06 5.34 2.39
CA LEU A 641 -23.57 6.33 3.36
C LEU A 641 -24.37 7.63 3.30
N ARG A 642 -24.63 8.15 2.11
CA ARG A 642 -25.48 9.34 1.91
C ARG A 642 -26.87 9.14 2.52
N GLY A 643 -27.51 8.00 2.23
CA GLY A 643 -28.82 7.68 2.78
C GLY A 643 -28.84 7.67 4.30
N TRP A 644 -27.83 7.07 4.94
CA TRP A 644 -27.69 7.05 6.40
C TRP A 644 -27.45 8.44 7.00
N LEU A 645 -26.58 9.26 6.42
CA LEU A 645 -26.32 10.62 6.90
C LEU A 645 -27.58 11.51 6.82
N LEU A 646 -28.34 11.42 5.73
CA LEU A 646 -29.62 12.13 5.59
C LEU A 646 -30.66 11.63 6.60
N PHE A 647 -30.68 10.33 6.91
CA PHE A 647 -31.57 9.80 7.93
C PHE A 647 -31.24 10.30 9.33
N PHE A 648 -29.96 10.42 9.69
CA PHE A 648 -29.57 11.03 10.97
C PHE A 648 -30.12 12.44 11.15
N LEU A 649 -30.28 13.21 10.06
CA LEU A 649 -30.85 14.56 10.09
C LEU A 649 -32.38 14.57 10.16
N PHE A 650 -33.09 13.70 9.44
CA PHE A 650 -34.53 13.91 9.20
C PHE A 650 -35.45 12.77 9.60
N ARG A 651 -34.94 11.58 9.87
CA ARG A 651 -35.77 10.39 10.12
C ARG A 651 -35.53 9.87 11.53
N PRO A 652 -36.57 9.45 12.26
CA PRO A 652 -36.37 8.58 13.42
C PRO A 652 -35.82 7.22 12.98
N ALA A 653 -34.92 6.63 13.77
CA ALA A 653 -34.26 5.36 13.45
C ALA A 653 -35.23 4.22 13.11
N TYR A 654 -36.39 4.16 13.79
CA TYR A 654 -37.38 3.11 13.57
C TYR A 654 -38.14 3.20 12.23
N LEU A 655 -38.02 4.33 11.54
CA LEU A 655 -38.54 4.57 10.19
C LEU A 655 -37.44 4.61 9.13
N ALA A 656 -36.19 4.43 9.52
CA ALA A 656 -35.02 4.43 8.63
C ALA A 656 -34.85 3.07 7.92
N LEU A 657 -33.79 2.96 7.12
CA LEU A 657 -33.35 1.71 6.47
C LEU A 657 -33.21 0.57 7.49
N SER A 658 -33.16 -0.68 7.00
CA SER A 658 -33.03 -1.88 7.85
C SER A 658 -31.93 -1.71 8.90
N PRO A 659 -32.19 -1.97 10.20
CA PRO A 659 -31.25 -1.72 11.29
C PRO A 659 -30.18 -2.81 11.43
N ASP A 660 -29.77 -3.39 10.31
CA ASP A 660 -28.78 -4.47 10.30
C ASP A 660 -27.38 -3.86 10.43
N LEU A 661 -26.75 -4.11 11.58
CA LEU A 661 -25.44 -3.55 11.93
C LEU A 661 -24.35 -4.01 10.94
N GLU A 662 -24.49 -5.21 10.38
CA GLU A 662 -23.53 -5.77 9.41
C GLU A 662 -23.69 -5.15 8.00
N SER A 663 -24.76 -4.37 7.77
CA SER A 663 -25.05 -3.69 6.50
C SER A 663 -24.73 -2.19 6.53
N LEU A 664 -24.26 -1.67 7.66
CA LEU A 664 -23.91 -0.26 7.79
C LEU A 664 -22.70 0.05 6.91
N PRO A 665 -22.65 1.20 6.22
CA PRO A 665 -21.45 1.64 5.52
C PRO A 665 -20.25 1.71 6.45
N ALA A 666 -19.11 1.16 6.01
CA ALA A 666 -17.87 1.11 6.81
C ALA A 666 -17.44 2.45 7.44
N PRO A 667 -17.60 3.61 6.77
CA PRO A 667 -17.27 4.90 7.38
C PRO A 667 -18.01 5.23 8.67
N LEU A 668 -19.21 4.66 8.90
CA LEU A 668 -19.95 4.86 10.14
C LEU A 668 -19.38 4.08 11.33
N LEU A 669 -18.47 3.13 11.08
CA LEU A 669 -17.82 2.34 12.12
C LEU A 669 -16.56 2.99 12.70
N TRP A 670 -16.01 4.03 12.06
CA TRP A 670 -14.81 4.72 12.55
C TRP A 670 -15.04 5.38 13.91
N PHE A 671 -16.22 5.97 14.10
CA PHE A 671 -16.65 6.57 15.37
C PHE A 671 -18.09 6.12 15.66
N PRO A 672 -18.29 4.94 16.28
CA PRO A 672 -19.60 4.30 16.36
C PRO A 672 -20.58 4.99 17.31
N ASP A 673 -20.13 5.99 18.10
CA ASP A 673 -20.93 6.64 19.13
C ASP A 673 -22.20 7.31 18.57
N GLY A 674 -22.06 8.16 17.55
CA GLY A 674 -23.19 8.87 16.96
C GLY A 674 -24.22 7.90 16.35
N ALA A 675 -23.75 6.90 15.60
CA ALA A 675 -24.60 5.87 15.02
C ALA A 675 -25.32 5.03 16.10
N ALA A 676 -24.62 4.66 17.17
CA ALA A 676 -25.20 3.90 18.28
C ALA A 676 -26.26 4.71 19.04
N VAL A 677 -26.00 5.99 19.30
CA VAL A 677 -26.96 6.90 19.95
C VAL A 677 -28.21 7.05 19.10
N TYR A 678 -28.07 7.23 17.79
CA TYR A 678 -29.21 7.30 16.88
C TYR A 678 -30.05 6.02 16.88
N LEU A 679 -29.42 4.85 16.73
CA LEU A 679 -30.09 3.54 16.66
C LEU A 679 -30.73 3.12 17.99
N GLY A 680 -30.09 3.45 19.13
CA GLY A 680 -30.55 3.09 20.47
C GLY A 680 -31.67 3.98 21.02
N ARG A 681 -31.95 5.11 20.38
CA ARG A 681 -32.86 6.13 20.88
C ARG A 681 -34.32 5.67 20.89
N ALA A 682 -35.03 5.99 21.98
CA ALA A 682 -36.48 5.83 22.04
C ALA A 682 -37.19 7.00 21.32
N PRO A 683 -38.09 6.71 20.36
CA PRO A 683 -38.91 7.73 19.70
C PRO A 683 -40.10 8.15 20.56
N ASP A 684 -40.68 9.32 20.26
CA ASP A 684 -41.96 9.76 20.82
C ASP A 684 -43.10 9.08 20.04
N ILE A 685 -43.87 8.20 20.69
CA ILE A 685 -44.87 7.35 20.03
C ILE A 685 -46.28 7.72 20.46
N HIS A 686 -47.07 8.22 19.51
CA HIS A 686 -48.43 8.70 19.75
C HIS A 686 -49.53 7.87 19.07
N SER A 687 -49.18 6.81 18.32
CA SER A 687 -50.15 5.96 17.61
C SER A 687 -49.88 4.46 17.79
N ALA A 688 -50.91 3.63 17.60
CA ALA A 688 -50.79 2.17 17.65
C ALA A 688 -49.95 1.61 16.49
N GLY A 689 -50.09 2.18 15.28
CA GLY A 689 -49.29 1.78 14.12
C GLY A 689 -47.79 2.06 14.32
N ALA A 690 -47.45 3.23 14.86
CA ALA A 690 -46.05 3.57 15.16
C ALA A 690 -45.45 2.68 16.25
N ARG A 691 -46.26 2.22 17.23
CA ARG A 691 -45.83 1.20 18.21
C ARG A 691 -45.43 -0.10 17.54
N GLU A 692 -46.25 -0.63 16.63
CA GLU A 692 -45.93 -1.90 15.94
C GLU A 692 -44.69 -1.76 15.05
N THR A 693 -44.53 -0.65 14.33
CA THR A 693 -43.31 -0.38 13.54
C THR A 693 -42.06 -0.31 14.42
N TYR A 694 -42.14 0.38 15.56
CA TYR A 694 -41.02 0.46 16.49
C TYR A 694 -40.69 -0.91 17.13
N ARG A 695 -41.70 -1.72 17.45
CA ARG A 695 -41.52 -3.09 17.94
C ARG A 695 -40.78 -3.95 16.93
N ALA A 696 -41.19 -3.92 15.66
CA ALA A 696 -40.53 -4.66 14.59
C ALA A 696 -39.06 -4.21 14.39
N PHE A 697 -38.80 -2.91 14.48
CA PHE A 697 -37.45 -2.35 14.46
C PHE A 697 -36.59 -2.89 15.62
N LEU A 698 -37.09 -2.82 16.85
CA LEU A 698 -36.38 -3.29 18.05
C LEU A 698 -36.05 -4.79 17.96
N LEU A 699 -36.99 -5.61 17.48
CA LEU A 699 -36.76 -7.04 17.26
C LEU A 699 -35.61 -7.28 16.28
N ARG A 700 -35.61 -6.59 15.13
CA ARG A 700 -34.56 -6.73 14.11
C ARG A 700 -33.20 -6.28 14.63
N LEU A 701 -33.14 -5.11 15.28
CA LEU A 701 -31.90 -4.56 15.84
C LEU A 701 -31.32 -5.47 16.92
N LEU A 702 -32.14 -5.96 17.87
CA LEU A 702 -31.69 -6.87 18.92
C LEU A 702 -31.24 -8.23 18.36
N LEU A 703 -31.88 -8.75 17.31
CA LEU A 703 -31.42 -9.96 16.63
C LEU A 703 -30.08 -9.75 15.92
N GLY A 704 -29.85 -8.57 15.34
CA GLY A 704 -28.55 -8.18 14.78
C GLY A 704 -27.47 -8.09 15.87
N ILE A 705 -27.77 -7.42 16.98
CA ILE A 705 -26.88 -7.33 18.14
C ILE A 705 -26.53 -8.72 18.69
N ASP A 706 -27.51 -9.63 18.85
CA ASP A 706 -27.26 -10.99 19.34
C ASP A 706 -26.29 -11.75 18.43
N ARG A 707 -26.41 -11.61 17.11
CA ARG A 707 -25.52 -12.23 16.12
C ARG A 707 -24.12 -11.67 16.18
N VAL A 708 -23.97 -10.34 16.17
CA VAL A 708 -22.67 -9.67 16.24
C VAL A 708 -21.95 -10.02 17.54
N LEU A 709 -22.62 -9.91 18.69
CA LEU A 709 -22.03 -10.24 19.99
C LEU A 709 -21.61 -11.71 20.12
N ALA A 710 -22.23 -12.61 19.36
CA ALA A 710 -21.89 -14.03 19.35
C ALA A 710 -20.65 -14.36 18.50
N ARG A 711 -20.36 -13.57 17.45
CA ARG A 711 -19.39 -13.94 16.40
C ARG A 711 -18.22 -12.96 16.27
N ALA A 712 -18.48 -11.66 16.38
CA ALA A 712 -17.48 -10.64 16.10
C ALA A 712 -16.35 -10.63 17.15
N PRO A 713 -15.09 -10.36 16.75
CA PRO A 713 -13.97 -10.15 17.67
C PRO A 713 -14.28 -9.06 18.70
N LEU A 714 -13.82 -9.23 19.94
CA LEU A 714 -14.07 -8.28 21.03
C LEU A 714 -13.54 -6.88 20.70
N GLU A 715 -12.40 -6.84 20.03
CA GLU A 715 -11.68 -5.63 19.66
C GLU A 715 -12.19 -4.97 18.36
N SER A 716 -13.18 -5.55 17.68
CA SER A 716 -13.69 -5.01 16.41
C SER A 716 -14.66 -3.84 16.60
N ALA A 717 -14.66 -2.91 15.65
CA ALA A 717 -15.53 -1.73 15.63
C ALA A 717 -17.02 -2.12 15.60
N ILE A 718 -17.38 -3.18 14.87
CA ILE A 718 -18.76 -3.67 14.81
C ILE A 718 -19.22 -4.27 16.15
N TYR A 719 -18.32 -4.93 16.90
CA TYR A 719 -18.61 -5.40 18.25
C TYR A 719 -18.81 -4.22 19.21
N ALA A 720 -17.96 -3.20 19.12
CA ALA A 720 -18.10 -1.96 19.90
C ALA A 720 -19.43 -1.25 19.61
N LEU A 721 -19.82 -1.14 18.33
CA LEU A 721 -21.11 -0.59 17.92
C LEU A 721 -22.28 -1.39 18.52
N ALA A 722 -22.29 -2.72 18.38
CA ALA A 722 -23.36 -3.56 18.92
C ALA A 722 -23.48 -3.44 20.44
N ALA A 723 -22.34 -3.43 21.16
CA ALA A 723 -22.27 -3.23 22.59
C ALA A 723 -22.80 -1.84 23.00
N ARG A 724 -22.46 -0.79 22.25
CA ARG A 724 -22.92 0.58 22.49
C ARG A 724 -24.42 0.73 22.23
N CYS A 725 -24.91 0.23 21.09
CA CYS A 725 -26.34 0.18 20.76
C CYS A 725 -27.14 -0.49 21.89
N LEU A 726 -26.68 -1.64 22.40
CA LEU A 726 -27.36 -2.36 23.48
C LEU A 726 -27.48 -1.53 24.77
N ARG A 727 -26.49 -0.70 25.08
CA ARG A 727 -26.49 0.20 26.25
C ARG A 727 -27.46 1.37 26.07
N GLU A 728 -27.53 1.91 24.86
CA GLU A 728 -28.40 3.05 24.54
C GLU A 728 -29.88 2.65 24.42
N LEU A 729 -30.17 1.40 24.07
CA LEU A 729 -31.53 0.89 23.95
C LEU A 729 -32.34 1.03 25.25
N ARG A 730 -33.47 1.74 25.16
CA ARG A 730 -34.46 1.83 26.24
C ARG A 730 -35.73 1.07 25.88
N SER A 731 -35.88 -0.14 26.41
CA SER A 731 -37.16 -0.86 26.39
C SER A 731 -37.99 -0.51 27.64
N THR A 732 -38.74 0.59 27.61
CA THR A 732 -39.55 1.04 28.76
C THR A 732 -40.99 0.54 28.69
N VAL A 733 -41.53 0.08 29.83
CA VAL A 733 -42.94 -0.35 30.02
C VAL A 733 -43.93 0.72 29.55
N ALA A 734 -43.54 1.99 29.61
CA ALA A 734 -44.32 3.15 29.15
C ALA A 734 -44.69 3.12 27.65
N ILE A 735 -44.01 2.32 26.82
CA ILE A 735 -44.19 2.33 25.35
C ILE A 735 -45.09 1.17 24.85
N PHE A 736 -45.05 -0.01 25.48
CA PHE A 736 -45.67 -1.23 24.94
C PHE A 736 -46.68 -1.93 25.88
N GLY A 737 -46.79 -1.54 27.15
CA GLY A 737 -47.56 -2.31 28.13
C GLY A 737 -46.92 -3.67 28.48
N ALA A 738 -47.47 -4.40 29.47
CA ALA A 738 -46.81 -5.54 30.10
C ALA A 738 -46.78 -6.84 29.26
N GLY A 739 -47.77 -7.08 28.39
CA GLY A 739 -47.92 -8.34 27.65
C GLY A 739 -46.99 -8.48 26.43
N GLU A 740 -46.75 -7.38 25.71
CA GLU A 740 -45.98 -7.36 24.46
C GLU A 740 -44.46 -7.21 24.68
N LEU A 741 -44.05 -6.89 25.91
CA LEU A 741 -42.66 -6.63 26.30
C LEU A 741 -41.83 -7.91 26.50
N ARG A 742 -42.48 -9.06 26.71
CA ARG A 742 -41.82 -10.30 27.19
C ARG A 742 -40.73 -10.80 26.26
N ASP A 743 -41.00 -10.85 24.96
CA ASP A 743 -40.04 -11.39 23.98
C ASP A 743 -38.89 -10.43 23.71
N LEU A 744 -39.16 -9.12 23.68
CA LEU A 744 -38.15 -8.07 23.57
C LEU A 744 -37.21 -8.07 24.80
N VAL A 745 -37.76 -8.19 26.00
CA VAL A 745 -36.97 -8.26 27.24
C VAL A 745 -36.11 -9.52 27.28
N ARG A 746 -36.64 -10.67 26.86
CA ARG A 746 -35.88 -11.92 26.77
C ARG A 746 -34.69 -11.80 25.81
N LEU A 747 -34.94 -11.29 24.60
CA LEU A 747 -33.89 -11.12 23.61
C LEU A 747 -32.84 -10.11 24.06
N ARG A 748 -33.25 -9.00 24.66
CA ARG A 748 -32.34 -8.02 25.26
C ARG A 748 -31.51 -8.62 26.39
N SER A 749 -32.13 -9.41 27.27
CA SER A 749 -31.44 -10.10 28.38
C SER A 749 -30.38 -11.05 27.84
N ARG A 750 -30.72 -11.84 26.82
CA ARG A 750 -29.75 -12.71 26.13
C ARG A 750 -28.57 -11.93 25.54
N CYS A 751 -28.81 -10.78 24.92
CA CYS A 751 -27.73 -9.92 24.42
C CYS A 751 -26.82 -9.42 25.56
N ILE A 752 -27.41 -9.00 26.69
CA ILE A 752 -26.67 -8.56 27.88
C ILE A 752 -25.86 -9.71 28.45
N GLU A 753 -26.45 -10.91 28.58
CA GLU A 753 -25.76 -12.12 29.05
C GLU A 753 -24.56 -12.43 28.17
N ARG A 754 -24.72 -12.45 26.83
CA ARG A 754 -23.61 -12.68 25.91
C ARG A 754 -22.53 -11.61 26.04
N LEU A 755 -22.90 -10.35 26.12
CA LEU A 755 -21.96 -9.25 26.32
C LEU A 755 -21.14 -9.46 27.60
N LEU A 756 -21.79 -9.79 28.72
CA LEU A 756 -21.15 -10.04 30.00
C LEU A 756 -20.23 -11.28 29.96
N VAL A 757 -20.69 -12.39 29.38
CA VAL A 757 -19.91 -13.62 29.22
C VAL A 757 -18.67 -13.40 28.36
N ARG A 758 -18.81 -12.68 27.24
CA ARG A 758 -17.69 -12.34 26.34
C ARG A 758 -16.63 -11.47 27.04
N HIS A 759 -17.02 -10.67 28.03
CA HIS A 759 -16.10 -9.88 28.88
C HIS A 759 -15.61 -10.64 30.13
N GLY A 760 -15.89 -11.94 30.25
CA GLY A 760 -15.40 -12.79 31.35
C GLY A 760 -16.22 -12.73 32.64
N ALA A 761 -17.45 -12.19 32.61
CA ALA A 761 -18.32 -12.24 33.78
C ALA A 761 -18.82 -13.66 34.05
N TYR A 762 -18.74 -14.10 35.29
CA TYR A 762 -19.35 -15.35 35.76
C TYR A 762 -20.81 -15.09 36.12
N LEU A 763 -21.72 -15.41 35.20
CA LEU A 763 -23.16 -15.40 35.49
C LEU A 763 -23.50 -16.69 36.26
N ALA A 764 -24.14 -16.55 37.42
CA ALA A 764 -24.68 -17.70 38.14
C ALA A 764 -25.76 -18.34 37.26
N MET A 765 -25.50 -19.57 36.80
CA MET A 765 -26.50 -20.38 36.10
C MET A 765 -27.52 -20.96 37.06
#